data_AF-A0A3M6XY73-F1
#
_entry.id   AF-A0A3M6XY73-F1
#
_cell.length_a   1.000
_cell.length_b   1.000
_cell.length_c   1.000
_cell.angle_alpha   90.00
_cell.angle_beta   90.00
_cell.angle_gamma   90.00
#
_symmetry.space_group_name_H-M   'P 1'
#
loop_
_entity.id
_entity.type
_entity.pdbx_description
1 polymer ?
#
loop_
_entity_poly.entity_id
_entity_poly.type
_entity_poly.pdbx_seq_one_letter_code
_entity_poly.pdbx_strand_id
1 'polypeptide(L)'
;MAPNLPFQMNNPALFRDQALVNGQWVEAKSGKRFDVYDPGSGKVWATAPDCDANDTDAAVKAAHTAFETFKKVNPRTRAQCLLKWDQLIRENRDDLAKIVTYETGKPIAESQGELDYALGFTWWFAGEAERVQGTVQTPSAPGRRVFTVKQPIGVAVALVPWNFPIAMILRKAGAALAAGCTMIVKPSPETPFSVLALAHLAHEAGFAQGVFSVLPTSLENTPALSESLCRHPLVKKVTFTGSTRVGKLVAKICSDGLKKCTLELGGNCPFLVFDDADLDQAATALMALKWRHAGQACITANRVYVQKGVYDKFAQILAEKTKALVVGHGSEKTTTMGPVTTPRSLDKAEAQVADAKKNGGQVVLGGSKLHGQEKYPGYFFEPTLITGAKDSMLIAREETFAPVMALFQFDTEEECVKMANDTSMGLASYFFTKNVDRTWRLLENLEAGMIGMNTGNTSAAESPFGGIKESGYGKESGKDVAVAEYLITKTVNCPPTPPTLARQRSGSPSRPRWGGKVSSAGGTRSRSSFRSYILYILCAVAIVASLVALPRIRAFVAQLAFPKTPFSFTTTRPVTSSTMVADKYRKPPQAPPLFTHTPDSLVSDTKRLIADSKALQDKIVGNVTPENADFKNVLLPFARDDNNMSLESHIIGFYQAVSTDAKLRDASTEAEKLMDDFAIEASMREDIFKLVDATFKKQKDDPSLDNESRRLLEKDHKGYIRMGLGIPAGEQRDRFKAIKKRLSELSITFQKNLNEEQGGLWFTPQQLDGVPEDVTSGLKKGEKGTENEGKLWLTFKYPDLFPTQKYCKNAETRQKVFMANENKCNQNVKLFKEAIVLRDEAARILGYPDHATFRIEDKMAKTPKTVDNFLGDLRKRLAPGGLKEIEKLKELKKSETGDADRYFLWDHRFYDTLMLERDYQLDQNRIAEYFPLQTSIEGMLNIFEQLFGLVFVELKGKDRDA
;
A
#
# COMPACT_ATOMS: atom_id res chain seq x y z
N MET A 1 31.64 -38.02 -16.38
CA MET A 1 32.47 -36.95 -16.99
C MET A 1 31.73 -35.64 -16.78
N ALA A 2 32.40 -34.57 -16.36
CA ALA A 2 31.74 -33.27 -16.27
C ALA A 2 31.25 -32.87 -17.67
N PRO A 3 30.01 -32.38 -17.82
CA PRO A 3 29.50 -31.96 -19.12
C PRO A 3 30.38 -30.84 -19.68
N ASN A 4 30.71 -30.93 -20.97
CA ASN A 4 31.48 -29.90 -21.66
C ASN A 4 30.55 -28.73 -21.98
N LEU A 5 30.27 -27.90 -20.97
CA LEU A 5 29.40 -26.74 -21.10
C LEU A 5 30.11 -25.63 -21.92
N PRO A 6 29.39 -24.86 -22.75
CA PRO A 6 29.97 -23.76 -23.52
C PRO A 6 30.35 -22.53 -22.67
N PHE A 7 30.25 -22.63 -21.34
CA PHE A 7 30.58 -21.60 -20.37
C PHE A 7 31.10 -22.21 -19.07
N GLN A 8 31.85 -21.42 -18.31
CA GLN A 8 32.34 -21.80 -17.00
C GLN A 8 31.32 -21.44 -15.91
N MET A 9 31.07 -22.37 -14.99
CA MET A 9 30.23 -22.17 -13.79
C MET A 9 31.11 -22.04 -12.55
N ASN A 10 30.70 -21.17 -11.62
CA ASN A 10 31.32 -21.07 -10.30
C ASN A 10 30.91 -22.25 -9.40
N ASN A 11 29.65 -22.71 -9.52
CA ASN A 11 29.13 -23.89 -8.84
C ASN A 11 28.74 -24.99 -9.86
N PRO A 12 29.65 -25.94 -10.18
CA PRO A 12 29.35 -27.03 -11.11
C PRO A 12 28.24 -27.98 -10.64
N ALA A 13 27.98 -28.07 -9.32
CA ALA A 13 26.95 -28.96 -8.78
C ALA A 13 25.53 -28.51 -9.13
N LEU A 14 25.38 -27.25 -9.56
CA LEU A 14 24.11 -26.66 -9.97
C LEU A 14 23.55 -27.29 -11.25
N PHE A 15 24.42 -27.66 -12.19
CA PHE A 15 24.00 -28.26 -13.45
C PHE A 15 23.68 -29.74 -13.26
N ARG A 16 22.45 -30.12 -13.61
CA ARG A 16 21.92 -31.48 -13.47
C ARG A 16 21.25 -31.89 -14.76
N ASP A 17 21.64 -33.05 -15.28
CA ASP A 17 21.23 -33.58 -16.59
C ASP A 17 20.41 -34.88 -16.44
N GLN A 18 19.80 -35.08 -15.28
CA GLN A 18 18.94 -36.21 -14.95
C GLN A 18 17.59 -35.69 -14.43
N ALA A 19 16.53 -36.51 -14.48
CA ALA A 19 15.25 -36.16 -13.89
C ALA A 19 15.33 -36.23 -12.36
N LEU A 20 14.55 -35.41 -11.65
CA LEU A 20 14.49 -35.47 -10.18
C LEU A 20 13.19 -36.15 -9.76
N VAL A 21 13.27 -37.34 -9.18
CA VAL A 21 12.11 -38.09 -8.69
C VAL A 21 12.40 -38.58 -7.28
N ASN A 22 11.52 -38.25 -6.32
CA ASN A 22 11.68 -38.65 -4.92
C ASN A 22 13.04 -38.26 -4.31
N GLY A 23 13.58 -37.09 -4.69
CA GLY A 23 14.90 -36.63 -4.25
C GLY A 23 16.09 -37.40 -4.84
N GLN A 24 15.86 -38.28 -5.82
CA GLN A 24 16.90 -39.01 -6.55
C GLN A 24 17.01 -38.49 -7.98
N TRP A 25 18.25 -38.42 -8.48
CA TRP A 25 18.55 -38.12 -9.87
C TRP A 25 18.49 -39.40 -10.69
N VAL A 26 17.58 -39.48 -11.67
CA VAL A 26 17.26 -40.71 -12.41
C VAL A 26 17.20 -40.47 -13.92
N GLU A 27 17.53 -41.50 -14.69
CA GLU A 27 17.24 -41.55 -16.13
C GLU A 27 15.76 -41.87 -16.37
N ALA A 28 15.27 -41.58 -17.59
CA ALA A 28 13.96 -42.04 -18.03
C ALA A 28 13.95 -43.58 -18.06
N LYS A 29 12.81 -44.21 -17.74
CA LYS A 29 12.68 -45.68 -17.79
C LYS A 29 12.98 -46.27 -19.17
N SER A 30 12.74 -45.49 -20.23
CA SER A 30 13.05 -45.87 -21.61
C SER A 30 14.56 -45.87 -21.92
N GLY A 31 15.38 -45.25 -21.07
CA GLY A 31 16.80 -44.98 -21.32
C GLY A 31 17.07 -43.92 -22.39
N LYS A 32 16.03 -43.32 -22.98
CA LYS A 32 16.16 -42.31 -24.03
C LYS A 32 16.50 -40.93 -23.44
N ARG A 33 17.19 -40.12 -24.24
CA ARG A 33 17.52 -38.72 -23.97
C ARG A 33 17.20 -37.87 -25.20
N PHE A 34 17.02 -36.58 -25.01
CA PHE A 34 16.79 -35.61 -26.08
C PHE A 34 17.75 -34.42 -25.99
N ASP A 35 18.00 -33.81 -27.14
CA ASP A 35 18.91 -32.69 -27.29
C ASP A 35 18.25 -31.36 -26.96
N VAL A 36 18.98 -30.49 -26.27
CA VAL A 36 18.60 -29.10 -26.02
C VAL A 36 19.53 -28.18 -26.80
N TYR A 37 18.93 -27.37 -27.66
CA TYR A 37 19.63 -26.47 -28.56
C TYR A 37 19.79 -25.09 -27.93
N ASP A 38 20.94 -24.47 -28.16
CA ASP A 38 21.16 -23.06 -27.85
C ASP A 38 20.58 -22.21 -28.99
N PRO A 39 19.54 -21.40 -28.74
CA PRO A 39 18.90 -20.59 -29.79
C PRO A 39 19.84 -19.58 -30.45
N GLY A 40 20.93 -19.17 -29.78
CA GLY A 40 21.88 -18.20 -30.29
C GLY A 40 22.87 -18.79 -31.28
N SER A 41 23.34 -20.02 -31.04
CA SER A 41 24.25 -20.71 -31.94
C SER A 41 23.59 -21.71 -32.89
N GLY A 42 22.37 -22.17 -32.58
CA GLY A 42 21.69 -23.25 -33.27
C GLY A 42 22.27 -24.65 -33.00
N LYS A 43 23.17 -24.78 -32.02
CA LYS A 43 23.88 -26.03 -31.70
C LYS A 43 23.35 -26.67 -30.43
N VAL A 44 23.47 -28.00 -30.31
CA VAL A 44 23.18 -28.71 -29.07
C VAL A 44 24.22 -28.34 -28.02
N TRP A 45 23.77 -27.92 -26.83
CA TRP A 45 24.67 -27.57 -25.73
C TRP A 45 24.58 -28.53 -24.54
N ALA A 46 23.47 -29.28 -24.42
CA ALA A 46 23.28 -30.32 -23.42
C ALA A 46 22.16 -31.30 -23.81
N THR A 47 22.03 -32.42 -23.10
CA THR A 47 20.96 -33.42 -23.29
C THR A 47 20.25 -33.70 -21.97
N ALA A 48 18.97 -34.07 -22.01
CA ALA A 48 18.17 -34.42 -20.83
C ALA A 48 17.41 -35.75 -21.05
N PRO A 49 17.01 -36.47 -19.99
CA PRO A 49 16.24 -37.70 -20.12
C PRO A 49 14.88 -37.42 -20.77
N ASP A 50 14.46 -38.32 -21.65
CA ASP A 50 13.17 -38.22 -22.32
C ASP A 50 12.12 -39.04 -21.57
N CYS A 51 11.59 -38.48 -20.47
CA CYS A 51 10.55 -39.15 -19.71
C CYS A 51 9.27 -39.32 -20.55
N ASP A 52 8.63 -40.47 -20.41
CA ASP A 52 7.39 -40.80 -21.10
C ASP A 52 6.26 -41.15 -20.10
N ALA A 53 5.11 -41.57 -20.60
CA ALA A 53 3.96 -41.89 -19.75
C ALA A 53 4.22 -42.99 -18.69
N ASN A 54 5.22 -43.85 -18.88
CA ASN A 54 5.60 -44.91 -17.95
C ASN A 54 6.36 -44.39 -16.71
N ASP A 55 6.93 -43.19 -16.79
CA ASP A 55 7.62 -42.54 -15.67
C ASP A 55 6.63 -41.92 -14.66
N THR A 56 5.40 -41.61 -15.10
CA THR A 56 4.38 -40.90 -14.32
C THR A 56 4.01 -41.57 -13.00
N ASP A 57 3.64 -42.85 -13.03
CA ASP A 57 3.01 -43.51 -11.87
C ASP A 57 3.95 -43.54 -10.65
N ALA A 58 5.23 -43.83 -10.87
CA ALA A 58 6.23 -43.85 -9.80
C ALA A 58 6.45 -42.45 -9.21
N ALA A 59 6.55 -41.41 -10.05
CA ALA A 59 6.74 -40.04 -9.61
C ALA A 59 5.52 -39.52 -8.82
N VAL A 60 4.30 -39.78 -9.30
CA VAL A 60 3.07 -39.35 -8.64
C VAL A 60 2.85 -40.07 -7.31
N LYS A 61 3.12 -41.38 -7.24
CA LYS A 61 3.04 -42.12 -5.98
C LYS A 61 4.03 -41.59 -4.95
N ALA A 62 5.27 -41.31 -5.35
CA ALA A 62 6.25 -40.70 -4.46
C ALA A 62 5.81 -39.33 -3.94
N ALA A 63 5.31 -38.45 -4.83
CA ALA A 63 4.81 -37.13 -4.44
C ALA A 63 3.58 -37.22 -3.52
N HIS A 64 2.73 -38.23 -3.71
CA HIS A 64 1.59 -38.48 -2.83
C HIS A 64 2.02 -38.97 -1.44
N THR A 65 2.98 -39.91 -1.37
CA THR A 65 3.53 -40.37 -0.09
C THR A 65 4.18 -39.21 0.67
N ALA A 66 4.95 -38.35 -0.01
CA ALA A 66 5.52 -37.15 0.59
C ALA A 66 4.45 -36.15 1.05
N PHE A 67 3.33 -36.03 0.32
CA PHE A 67 2.23 -35.15 0.71
C PHE A 67 1.60 -35.54 2.05
N GLU A 68 1.49 -36.84 2.36
CA GLU A 68 0.87 -37.31 3.60
C GLU A 68 1.59 -36.82 4.87
N THR A 69 2.90 -36.57 4.77
CA THR A 69 3.71 -35.98 5.83
C THR A 69 3.83 -34.46 5.66
N PHE A 70 4.12 -33.97 4.45
CA PHE A 70 4.37 -32.55 4.18
C PHE A 70 3.17 -31.65 4.51
N LYS A 71 1.93 -32.12 4.29
CA LYS A 71 0.71 -31.37 4.65
C LYS A 71 0.57 -31.05 6.13
N LYS A 72 1.32 -31.76 7.00
CA LYS A 72 1.33 -31.59 8.47
C LYS A 72 2.50 -30.74 8.95
N VAL A 73 3.47 -30.44 8.08
CA VAL A 73 4.61 -29.57 8.43
C VAL A 73 4.08 -28.19 8.77
N ASN A 74 4.57 -27.59 9.85
CA ASN A 74 4.13 -26.28 10.31
C ASN A 74 4.35 -25.21 9.20
N PRO A 75 3.39 -24.29 8.97
CA PRO A 75 3.54 -23.21 7.99
C PRO A 75 4.85 -22.41 8.10
N ARG A 76 5.33 -22.14 9.32
CA ARG A 76 6.60 -21.44 9.57
C ARG A 76 7.80 -22.21 9.05
N THR A 77 7.82 -23.53 9.24
CA THR A 77 8.90 -24.38 8.70
C THR A 77 8.89 -24.38 7.18
N ARG A 78 7.70 -24.40 6.55
CA ARG A 78 7.59 -24.26 5.09
C ARG A 78 8.09 -22.89 4.61
N ALA A 79 7.76 -21.81 5.33
CA ALA A 79 8.26 -20.47 5.05
C ALA A 79 9.78 -20.38 5.15
N GLN A 80 10.39 -20.99 6.18
CA GLN A 80 11.85 -21.05 6.34
C GLN A 80 12.52 -21.80 5.18
N CYS A 81 11.94 -22.91 4.70
CA CYS A 81 12.45 -23.61 3.52
C CYS A 81 12.37 -22.73 2.26
N LEU A 82 11.28 -21.98 2.07
CA LEU A 82 11.13 -21.04 0.95
C LEU A 82 12.16 -19.90 1.01
N LEU A 83 12.42 -19.34 2.19
CA LEU A 83 13.44 -18.30 2.38
C LEU A 83 14.86 -18.84 2.16
N LYS A 84 15.15 -20.07 2.61
CA LYS A 84 16.44 -20.71 2.32
C LYS A 84 16.60 -20.99 0.82
N TRP A 85 15.52 -21.39 0.14
CA TRP A 85 15.54 -21.57 -1.31
C TRP A 85 15.79 -20.25 -2.04
N ASP A 86 15.14 -19.16 -1.62
CA ASP A 86 15.38 -17.79 -2.11
C ASP A 86 16.86 -17.39 -1.97
N GLN A 87 17.44 -17.61 -0.79
CA GLN A 87 18.84 -17.34 -0.51
C GLN A 87 19.77 -18.13 -1.45
N LEU A 88 19.58 -19.45 -1.57
CA LEU A 88 20.42 -20.30 -2.41
C LEU A 88 20.35 -19.92 -3.89
N ILE A 89 19.17 -19.50 -4.37
CA ILE A 89 19.01 -18.99 -5.75
C ILE A 89 19.79 -17.69 -5.94
N ARG A 90 19.77 -16.78 -4.97
CA ARG A 90 20.57 -15.52 -5.01
C ARG A 90 22.07 -15.80 -5.05
N GLU A 91 22.54 -16.72 -4.22
CA GLU A 91 23.95 -17.13 -4.17
C GLU A 91 24.43 -17.72 -5.49
N ASN A 92 23.54 -18.36 -6.25
CA ASN A 92 23.83 -18.99 -7.54
C ASN A 92 23.29 -18.20 -8.76
N ARG A 93 22.92 -16.92 -8.57
CA ARG A 93 22.21 -16.10 -9.57
C ARG A 93 22.92 -16.05 -10.92
N ASP A 94 24.22 -15.79 -10.94
CA ASP A 94 24.94 -15.60 -12.20
C ASP A 94 25.14 -16.90 -12.99
N ASP A 95 25.30 -18.03 -12.30
CA ASP A 95 25.38 -19.34 -12.96
C ASP A 95 24.00 -19.79 -13.49
N LEU A 96 22.92 -19.54 -12.74
CA LEU A 96 21.55 -19.72 -13.24
C LEU A 96 21.28 -18.84 -14.46
N ALA A 97 21.73 -17.58 -14.45
CA ALA A 97 21.54 -16.68 -15.58
C ALA A 97 22.25 -17.17 -16.85
N LYS A 98 23.43 -17.79 -16.72
CA LYS A 98 24.11 -18.44 -17.86
C LYS A 98 23.27 -19.60 -18.41
N ILE A 99 22.77 -20.49 -17.55
CA ILE A 99 21.90 -21.60 -17.97
C ILE A 99 20.69 -21.07 -18.74
N VAL A 100 19.97 -20.11 -18.15
CA VAL A 100 18.78 -19.49 -18.76
C VAL A 100 19.13 -18.86 -20.11
N THR A 101 20.26 -18.16 -20.21
CA THR A 101 20.72 -17.53 -21.46
C THR A 101 20.92 -18.55 -22.57
N TYR A 102 21.60 -19.67 -22.29
CA TYR A 102 21.88 -20.70 -23.30
C TYR A 102 20.66 -21.54 -23.68
N GLU A 103 19.68 -21.74 -22.79
CA GLU A 103 18.46 -22.49 -23.15
C GLU A 103 17.36 -21.62 -23.77
N THR A 104 17.26 -20.34 -23.37
CA THR A 104 16.24 -19.43 -23.89
C THR A 104 16.70 -18.56 -25.06
N GLY A 105 18.00 -18.25 -25.12
CA GLY A 105 18.56 -17.25 -26.03
C GLY A 105 18.44 -15.80 -25.55
N LYS A 106 17.80 -15.51 -24.41
CA LYS A 106 17.68 -14.10 -23.97
C LYS A 106 19.03 -13.50 -23.56
N PRO A 107 19.23 -12.19 -23.69
CA PRO A 107 20.45 -11.53 -23.20
C PRO A 107 20.69 -11.82 -21.72
N ILE A 108 21.95 -11.96 -21.32
CA ILE A 108 22.34 -12.29 -19.94
C ILE A 108 21.76 -11.32 -18.90
N ALA A 109 21.64 -10.04 -19.25
CA ALA A 109 21.01 -9.02 -18.41
C ALA A 109 19.51 -9.27 -18.19
N GLU A 110 18.81 -9.80 -19.21
CA GLU A 110 17.40 -10.20 -19.06
C GLU A 110 17.25 -11.50 -18.27
N SER A 111 18.16 -12.47 -18.44
CA SER A 111 18.20 -13.69 -17.62
C SER A 111 18.38 -13.36 -16.14
N GLN A 112 19.28 -12.42 -15.85
CA GLN A 112 19.50 -11.86 -14.52
C GLN A 112 18.25 -11.13 -13.99
N GLY A 113 17.62 -10.30 -14.83
CA GLY A 113 16.37 -9.62 -14.48
C GLY A 113 15.19 -10.57 -14.22
N GLU A 114 15.12 -11.70 -14.93
CA GLU A 114 14.13 -12.75 -14.65
C GLU A 114 14.34 -13.36 -13.26
N LEU A 115 15.58 -13.68 -12.89
CA LEU A 115 15.90 -14.21 -11.56
C LEU A 115 15.49 -13.23 -10.46
N ASP A 116 15.84 -11.95 -10.62
CA ASP A 116 15.49 -10.91 -9.64
C ASP A 116 13.97 -10.76 -9.50
N TYR A 117 13.24 -10.79 -10.62
CA TYR A 117 11.79 -10.80 -10.64
C TYR A 117 11.20 -12.05 -9.97
N ALA A 118 11.75 -13.22 -10.29
CA ALA A 118 11.23 -14.50 -9.82
C ALA A 118 11.41 -14.70 -8.31
N LEU A 119 12.50 -14.17 -7.74
CA LEU A 119 12.77 -14.18 -6.30
C LEU A 119 11.71 -13.39 -5.49
N GLY A 120 10.99 -12.47 -6.14
CA GLY A 120 9.82 -11.85 -5.54
C GLY A 120 8.75 -12.87 -5.12
N PHE A 121 8.59 -13.98 -5.86
CA PHE A 121 7.58 -15.01 -5.56
C PHE A 121 7.97 -15.88 -4.36
N THR A 122 9.22 -16.33 -4.27
CA THR A 122 9.70 -17.14 -3.14
C THR A 122 9.61 -16.37 -1.84
N TRP A 123 10.02 -15.10 -1.85
CA TRP A 123 9.86 -14.21 -0.69
C TRP A 123 8.39 -13.98 -0.33
N TRP A 124 7.55 -13.66 -1.33
CA TRP A 124 6.12 -13.41 -1.10
C TRP A 124 5.40 -14.62 -0.52
N PHE A 125 5.61 -15.80 -1.11
CA PHE A 125 4.93 -17.02 -0.69
C PHE A 125 5.46 -17.59 0.63
N ALA A 126 6.70 -17.29 1.03
CA ALA A 126 7.14 -17.53 2.40
C ALA A 126 6.26 -16.78 3.40
N GLY A 127 5.91 -15.53 3.10
CA GLY A 127 4.96 -14.75 3.88
C GLY A 127 3.54 -15.31 3.85
N GLU A 128 3.04 -15.70 2.67
CA GLU A 128 1.68 -16.22 2.53
C GLU A 128 1.49 -17.57 3.25
N ALA A 129 2.55 -18.38 3.39
CA ALA A 129 2.48 -19.64 4.10
C ALA A 129 1.89 -19.49 5.53
N GLU A 130 2.34 -18.48 6.28
CA GLU A 130 1.84 -18.19 7.64
C GLU A 130 0.51 -17.40 7.67
N ARG A 131 0.04 -16.90 6.52
CA ARG A 131 -1.18 -16.07 6.41
C ARG A 131 -2.40 -16.82 5.88
N VAL A 132 -2.29 -18.13 5.62
CA VAL A 132 -3.44 -18.96 5.23
C VAL A 132 -4.46 -19.03 6.36
N GLN A 133 -5.56 -18.28 6.22
CA GLN A 133 -6.63 -18.19 7.21
C GLN A 133 -7.95 -18.78 6.72
N GLY A 134 -8.65 -19.45 7.64
CA GLY A 134 -10.06 -19.79 7.52
C GLY A 134 -10.96 -18.60 7.85
N THR A 135 -12.25 -18.85 7.99
CA THR A 135 -13.25 -17.81 8.32
C THR A 135 -14.21 -18.30 9.38
N VAL A 136 -14.78 -17.42 10.20
CA VAL A 136 -15.91 -17.74 11.09
C VAL A 136 -17.10 -16.90 10.65
N GLN A 137 -18.25 -17.54 10.45
CA GLN A 137 -19.50 -16.91 10.02
C GLN A 137 -20.63 -17.17 10.99
N THR A 138 -21.54 -16.19 11.09
CA THR A 138 -22.81 -16.35 11.79
C THR A 138 -23.81 -17.06 10.87
N PRO A 139 -24.26 -18.29 11.18
CA PRO A 139 -25.27 -18.96 10.39
C PRO A 139 -26.66 -18.37 10.62
N SER A 140 -27.54 -18.49 9.64
CA SER A 140 -28.97 -18.15 9.77
C SER A 140 -29.71 -19.06 10.75
N ALA A 141 -29.27 -20.31 10.88
CA ALA A 141 -29.78 -21.26 11.87
C ALA A 141 -29.30 -20.89 13.29
N PRO A 142 -30.22 -20.56 14.22
CA PRO A 142 -29.86 -20.19 15.59
C PRO A 142 -29.07 -21.29 16.31
N GLY A 143 -28.21 -20.89 17.25
CA GLY A 143 -27.46 -21.81 18.10
C GLY A 143 -26.27 -22.52 17.44
N ARG A 144 -26.01 -22.29 16.15
CA ARG A 144 -24.89 -22.91 15.43
C ARG A 144 -23.70 -21.97 15.29
N ARG A 145 -22.55 -22.55 14.95
CA ARG A 145 -21.38 -21.82 14.44
C ARG A 145 -20.97 -22.44 13.11
N VAL A 146 -20.71 -21.59 12.13
CA VAL A 146 -20.10 -22.02 10.87
C VAL A 146 -18.71 -21.44 10.82
N PHE A 147 -17.72 -22.29 10.57
CA PHE A 147 -16.38 -21.83 10.27
C PHE A 147 -15.81 -22.62 9.10
N THR A 148 -14.84 -22.03 8.42
CA THR A 148 -14.10 -22.71 7.36
C THR A 148 -12.66 -22.93 7.80
N VAL A 149 -12.11 -24.06 7.38
CA VAL A 149 -10.67 -24.33 7.45
C VAL A 149 -10.14 -24.50 6.03
N LYS A 150 -8.93 -23.99 5.78
CA LYS A 150 -8.23 -24.16 4.51
C LYS A 150 -7.16 -25.22 4.66
N GLN A 151 -7.09 -26.18 3.74
CA GLN A 151 -6.12 -27.27 3.75
C GLN A 151 -5.50 -27.43 2.37
N PRO A 152 -4.24 -27.90 2.23
CA PRO A 152 -3.65 -28.14 0.93
C PRO A 152 -4.44 -29.17 0.10
N ILE A 153 -4.53 -28.93 -1.21
CA ILE A 153 -5.36 -29.73 -2.11
C ILE A 153 -4.79 -31.12 -2.41
N GLY A 154 -3.47 -31.30 -2.35
CA GLY A 154 -2.81 -32.59 -2.64
C GLY A 154 -1.59 -32.46 -3.53
N VAL A 155 -1.38 -33.46 -4.38
CA VAL A 155 -0.35 -33.44 -5.43
C VAL A 155 -0.79 -32.50 -6.54
N ALA A 156 0.04 -31.51 -6.83
CA ALA A 156 -0.11 -30.58 -7.94
C ALA A 156 0.85 -30.93 -9.09
N VAL A 157 0.39 -30.75 -10.33
CA VAL A 157 1.24 -30.85 -11.52
C VAL A 157 1.39 -29.48 -12.14
N ALA A 158 2.63 -29.06 -12.43
CA ALA A 158 2.95 -27.85 -13.14
C ALA A 158 3.48 -28.18 -14.53
N LEU A 159 2.81 -27.67 -15.55
CA LEU A 159 3.21 -27.75 -16.95
C LEU A 159 3.70 -26.37 -17.37
N VAL A 160 4.99 -26.23 -17.67
CA VAL A 160 5.69 -24.93 -17.66
C VAL A 160 6.30 -24.62 -19.03
N PRO A 161 6.16 -23.37 -19.53
CA PRO A 161 6.66 -22.97 -20.84
C PRO A 161 8.15 -22.60 -20.79
N TRP A 162 8.71 -22.32 -21.97
CA TRP A 162 10.12 -22.03 -22.16
C TRP A 162 10.52 -20.56 -21.99
N ASN A 163 9.58 -19.63 -22.05
CA ASN A 163 9.94 -18.21 -22.18
C ASN A 163 10.47 -17.57 -20.89
N PHE A 164 9.97 -17.97 -19.72
CA PHE A 164 10.45 -17.51 -18.41
C PHE A 164 10.55 -18.70 -17.44
N PRO A 165 11.49 -19.64 -17.66
CA PRO A 165 11.49 -20.92 -16.98
C PRO A 165 11.71 -20.80 -15.47
N ILE A 166 12.47 -19.80 -15.00
CA ILE A 166 12.67 -19.57 -13.57
C ILE A 166 11.40 -18.95 -12.96
N ALA A 167 10.91 -17.86 -13.55
CA ALA A 167 9.78 -17.12 -12.99
C ALA A 167 8.50 -17.97 -12.97
N MET A 168 8.25 -18.77 -14.00
CA MET A 168 7.07 -19.64 -14.06
C MET A 168 7.13 -20.74 -13.00
N ILE A 169 8.31 -21.26 -12.68
CA ILE A 169 8.47 -22.28 -11.64
C ILE A 169 8.29 -21.68 -10.25
N LEU A 170 9.00 -20.61 -9.92
CA LEU A 170 8.94 -20.04 -8.57
C LEU A 170 7.55 -19.51 -8.25
N ARG A 171 6.83 -19.00 -9.25
CA ARG A 171 5.43 -18.57 -9.11
C ARG A 171 4.48 -19.73 -8.77
N LYS A 172 4.64 -20.89 -9.42
CA LYS A 172 3.78 -22.07 -9.21
C LYS A 172 4.19 -22.86 -7.97
N ALA A 173 5.46 -23.23 -7.89
CA ALA A 173 6.03 -24.03 -6.81
C ALA A 173 6.02 -23.25 -5.49
N GLY A 174 6.35 -21.96 -5.50
CA GLY A 174 6.30 -21.13 -4.29
C GLY A 174 4.92 -21.17 -3.63
N ALA A 175 3.85 -20.94 -4.41
CA ALA A 175 2.48 -21.00 -3.91
C ALA A 175 2.05 -22.40 -3.43
N ALA A 176 2.39 -23.44 -4.20
CA ALA A 176 2.04 -24.82 -3.86
C ALA A 176 2.73 -25.29 -2.57
N LEU A 177 4.02 -25.04 -2.45
CA LEU A 177 4.83 -25.43 -1.30
C LEU A 177 4.43 -24.61 -0.06
N ALA A 178 4.14 -23.32 -0.22
CA ALA A 178 3.59 -22.48 0.86
C ALA A 178 2.26 -23.02 1.38
N ALA A 179 1.36 -23.45 0.50
CA ALA A 179 0.09 -24.07 0.87
C ALA A 179 0.24 -25.43 1.58
N GLY A 180 1.38 -26.12 1.38
CA GLY A 180 1.64 -27.47 1.89
C GLY A 180 1.30 -28.59 0.90
N CYS A 181 1.25 -28.28 -0.40
CA CYS A 181 1.12 -29.26 -1.48
C CYS A 181 2.49 -29.82 -1.89
N THR A 182 2.50 -30.98 -2.53
CA THR A 182 3.68 -31.46 -3.28
C THR A 182 3.49 -31.16 -4.76
N MET A 183 4.58 -30.99 -5.50
CA MET A 183 4.53 -30.58 -6.90
C MET A 183 5.44 -31.41 -7.80
N ILE A 184 4.88 -31.88 -8.91
CA ILE A 184 5.62 -32.46 -10.03
C ILE A 184 5.61 -31.47 -11.18
N VAL A 185 6.77 -31.20 -11.76
CA VAL A 185 6.95 -30.25 -12.84
C VAL A 185 7.33 -30.97 -14.12
N LYS A 186 6.66 -30.64 -15.22
CA LYS A 186 7.12 -30.94 -16.58
C LYS A 186 7.55 -29.64 -17.27
N PRO A 187 8.86 -29.35 -17.36
CA PRO A 187 9.35 -28.16 -18.05
C PRO A 187 9.23 -28.32 -19.57
N SER A 188 9.28 -27.21 -20.30
CA SER A 188 9.39 -27.24 -21.75
C SER A 188 10.69 -27.94 -22.17
N PRO A 189 10.69 -28.74 -23.26
CA PRO A 189 11.92 -29.37 -23.77
C PRO A 189 13.01 -28.36 -24.13
N GLU A 190 12.64 -27.14 -24.49
CA GLU A 190 13.60 -26.10 -24.85
C GLU A 190 14.40 -25.59 -23.63
N THR A 191 13.86 -25.69 -22.40
CA THR A 191 14.44 -25.06 -21.20
C THR A 191 14.34 -25.91 -19.92
N PRO A 192 14.84 -27.16 -19.91
CA PRO A 192 14.70 -28.03 -18.75
C PRO A 192 15.73 -27.75 -17.65
N PHE A 193 16.90 -27.19 -17.96
CA PHE A 193 18.05 -27.21 -17.06
C PHE A 193 17.97 -26.18 -15.95
N SER A 194 17.41 -24.99 -16.22
CA SER A 194 17.15 -24.02 -15.16
C SER A 194 16.16 -24.56 -14.12
N VAL A 195 15.17 -25.33 -14.57
CA VAL A 195 14.19 -25.97 -13.69
C VAL A 195 14.80 -27.08 -12.86
N LEU A 196 15.69 -27.90 -13.45
CA LEU A 196 16.44 -28.93 -12.72
C LEU A 196 17.40 -28.31 -11.70
N ALA A 197 18.06 -27.21 -12.04
CA ALA A 197 18.91 -26.45 -11.13
C ALA A 197 18.10 -25.89 -9.94
N LEU A 198 16.92 -25.31 -10.19
CA LEU A 198 16.02 -24.87 -9.11
C LEU A 198 15.59 -26.03 -8.22
N ALA A 199 15.35 -27.21 -8.78
CA ALA A 199 14.96 -28.40 -8.03
C ALA A 199 16.10 -28.93 -7.14
N HIS A 200 17.35 -28.86 -7.62
CA HIS A 200 18.53 -29.13 -6.81
C HIS A 200 18.60 -28.20 -5.61
N LEU A 201 18.47 -26.88 -5.83
CA LEU A 201 18.50 -25.88 -4.76
C LEU A 201 17.32 -26.03 -3.79
N ALA A 202 16.15 -26.47 -4.25
CA ALA A 202 15.01 -26.77 -3.38
C ALA A 202 15.34 -27.93 -2.42
N HIS A 203 16.03 -28.96 -2.91
CA HIS A 203 16.48 -30.05 -2.06
C HIS A 203 17.48 -29.57 -0.99
N GLU A 204 18.47 -28.76 -1.37
CA GLU A 204 19.42 -28.14 -0.44
C GLU A 204 18.77 -27.18 0.57
N ALA A 205 17.66 -26.54 0.17
CA ALA A 205 16.86 -25.70 1.05
C ALA A 205 16.12 -26.49 2.14
N GLY A 206 16.10 -27.83 2.08
CA GLY A 206 15.52 -28.69 3.12
C GLY A 206 14.10 -29.18 2.82
N PHE A 207 13.61 -29.01 1.58
CA PHE A 207 12.37 -29.68 1.18
C PHE A 207 12.58 -31.21 1.16
N ALA A 208 11.68 -31.94 1.82
CA ALA A 208 11.75 -33.40 1.93
C ALA A 208 11.67 -34.09 0.56
N GLN A 209 12.22 -35.30 0.49
CA GLN A 209 12.18 -36.13 -0.72
C GLN A 209 10.72 -36.31 -1.21
N GLY A 210 10.52 -36.15 -2.53
CA GLY A 210 9.20 -36.26 -3.16
C GLY A 210 8.30 -35.02 -3.04
N VAL A 211 8.68 -34.00 -2.27
CA VAL A 211 7.91 -32.74 -2.19
C VAL A 211 7.96 -31.97 -3.51
N PHE A 212 9.11 -31.98 -4.18
CA PHE A 212 9.33 -31.36 -5.48
C PHE A 212 10.02 -32.36 -6.42
N SER A 213 9.50 -32.51 -7.64
CA SER A 213 10.04 -33.44 -8.64
C SER A 213 9.92 -32.83 -10.03
N VAL A 214 10.84 -33.19 -10.93
CA VAL A 214 10.95 -32.64 -12.28
C VAL A 214 11.12 -33.77 -13.28
N LEU A 215 10.26 -33.80 -14.30
CA LEU A 215 10.25 -34.78 -15.39
C LEU A 215 10.48 -34.06 -16.73
N PRO A 216 11.74 -33.91 -17.18
CA PRO A 216 12.06 -33.46 -18.54
C PRO A 216 11.54 -34.45 -19.58
N THR A 217 11.15 -33.96 -20.75
CA THR A 217 10.65 -34.80 -21.85
C THR A 217 10.76 -34.04 -23.16
N SER A 218 10.94 -34.75 -24.26
CA SER A 218 11.01 -34.21 -25.62
C SER A 218 9.66 -33.63 -26.09
N LEU A 219 9.67 -32.94 -27.23
CA LEU A 219 8.44 -32.48 -27.87
C LEU A 219 7.52 -33.65 -28.28
N GLU A 220 8.10 -34.78 -28.67
CA GLU A 220 7.37 -35.99 -29.09
C GLU A 220 6.60 -36.62 -27.92
N ASN A 221 7.26 -36.78 -26.77
CA ASN A 221 6.64 -37.40 -25.58
C ASN A 221 5.83 -36.44 -24.71
N THR A 222 5.96 -35.12 -24.93
CA THR A 222 5.24 -34.09 -24.15
C THR A 222 3.74 -34.34 -24.05
N PRO A 223 2.98 -34.64 -25.14
CA PRO A 223 1.55 -34.93 -25.04
C PRO A 223 1.24 -36.14 -24.16
N ALA A 224 1.91 -37.27 -24.38
CA ALA A 224 1.65 -38.52 -23.66
C ALA A 224 2.01 -38.41 -22.17
N LEU A 225 3.17 -37.84 -21.82
CA LEU A 225 3.56 -37.60 -20.43
C LEU A 225 2.60 -36.62 -19.73
N SER A 226 2.28 -35.50 -20.38
CA SER A 226 1.39 -34.48 -19.79
C SER A 226 -0.03 -35.01 -19.58
N GLU A 227 -0.57 -35.78 -20.53
CA GLU A 227 -1.87 -36.43 -20.40
C GLU A 227 -1.86 -37.46 -19.26
N SER A 228 -0.83 -38.31 -19.19
CA SER A 228 -0.66 -39.28 -18.10
C SER A 228 -0.65 -38.61 -16.72
N LEU A 229 0.13 -37.52 -16.55
CA LEU A 229 0.16 -36.72 -15.32
C LEU A 229 -1.21 -36.09 -15.02
N CYS A 230 -1.84 -35.47 -16.01
CA CYS A 230 -3.15 -34.82 -15.88
C CYS A 230 -4.31 -35.79 -15.64
N ARG A 231 -4.18 -37.07 -15.99
CA ARG A 231 -5.22 -38.09 -15.75
C ARG A 231 -5.02 -38.83 -14.43
N HIS A 232 -3.81 -38.86 -13.89
CA HIS A 232 -3.47 -39.69 -12.74
C HIS A 232 -4.42 -39.42 -11.54
N PRO A 233 -5.00 -40.46 -10.89
CA PRO A 233 -6.05 -40.30 -9.86
C PRO A 233 -5.59 -39.56 -8.59
N LEU A 234 -4.29 -39.64 -8.28
CA LEU A 234 -3.69 -38.96 -7.12
C LEU A 234 -3.38 -37.47 -7.34
N VAL A 235 -3.34 -37.01 -8.59
CA VAL A 235 -3.17 -35.58 -8.89
C VAL A 235 -4.49 -34.86 -8.65
N LYS A 236 -4.47 -33.78 -7.85
CA LYS A 236 -5.66 -33.02 -7.47
C LYS A 236 -5.72 -31.63 -8.10
N LYS A 237 -4.58 -31.13 -8.57
CA LYS A 237 -4.47 -29.82 -9.22
C LYS A 237 -3.52 -29.88 -10.41
N VAL A 238 -3.88 -29.19 -11.49
CA VAL A 238 -3.00 -28.91 -12.63
C VAL A 238 -2.86 -27.40 -12.78
N THR A 239 -1.65 -26.91 -12.96
CA THR A 239 -1.38 -25.53 -13.35
C THR A 239 -0.58 -25.53 -14.64
N PHE A 240 -1.04 -24.78 -15.64
CA PHE A 240 -0.43 -24.73 -16.96
C PHE A 240 -0.24 -23.28 -17.39
N THR A 241 0.94 -22.99 -17.91
CA THR A 241 1.19 -21.75 -18.65
C THR A 241 1.66 -22.10 -20.06
N GLY A 242 1.06 -21.46 -21.08
CA GLY A 242 1.44 -21.72 -22.47
C GLY A 242 0.34 -21.32 -23.46
N SER A 243 0.32 -21.94 -24.64
CA SER A 243 -0.65 -21.54 -25.68
C SER A 243 -2.11 -21.83 -25.29
N THR A 244 -3.02 -20.97 -25.74
CA THR A 244 -4.48 -21.13 -25.52
C THR A 244 -5.01 -22.46 -26.05
N ARG A 245 -4.54 -22.90 -27.23
CA ARG A 245 -4.91 -24.20 -27.82
C ARG A 245 -4.59 -25.36 -26.88
N VAL A 246 -3.38 -25.40 -26.32
CA VAL A 246 -2.96 -26.45 -25.38
C VAL A 246 -3.70 -26.30 -24.04
N GLY A 247 -3.91 -25.07 -23.56
CA GLY A 247 -4.70 -24.81 -22.35
C GLY A 247 -6.11 -25.42 -22.41
N LYS A 248 -6.79 -25.28 -23.54
CA LYS A 248 -8.10 -25.90 -23.80
C LYS A 248 -8.03 -27.44 -23.75
N LEU A 249 -6.97 -28.04 -24.30
CA LEU A 249 -6.74 -29.49 -24.21
C LEU A 249 -6.49 -29.94 -22.77
N VAL A 250 -5.64 -29.23 -22.03
CA VAL A 250 -5.36 -29.52 -20.62
C VAL A 250 -6.64 -29.42 -19.79
N ALA A 251 -7.46 -28.40 -19.99
CA ALA A 251 -8.75 -28.25 -19.33
C ALA A 251 -9.69 -29.44 -19.61
N LYS A 252 -9.77 -29.86 -20.89
CA LYS A 252 -10.55 -31.03 -21.31
C LYS A 252 -10.05 -32.34 -20.67
N ILE A 253 -8.74 -32.55 -20.59
CA ILE A 253 -8.19 -33.75 -19.95
C ILE A 253 -8.47 -33.73 -18.44
N CYS A 254 -8.34 -32.56 -17.81
CA CYS A 254 -8.54 -32.41 -16.37
C CYS A 254 -10.01 -32.56 -15.94
N SER A 255 -10.97 -32.34 -16.84
CA SER A 255 -12.39 -32.54 -16.52
C SER A 255 -12.72 -34.00 -16.22
N ASP A 256 -11.97 -34.96 -16.77
CA ASP A 256 -12.20 -36.39 -16.56
C ASP A 256 -12.01 -36.79 -15.09
N GLY A 257 -11.18 -36.06 -14.35
CA GLY A 257 -10.96 -36.24 -12.91
C GLY A 257 -11.44 -35.08 -12.04
N LEU A 258 -12.21 -34.13 -12.60
CA LEU A 258 -12.64 -32.86 -11.97
C LEU A 258 -11.51 -32.16 -11.21
N LYS A 259 -10.31 -32.11 -11.83
CA LYS A 259 -9.13 -31.54 -11.18
C LYS A 259 -9.23 -30.01 -11.16
N LYS A 260 -8.74 -29.38 -10.08
CA LYS A 260 -8.65 -27.92 -10.03
C LYS A 260 -7.59 -27.46 -11.04
N CYS A 261 -7.94 -26.54 -11.93
CA CYS A 261 -7.02 -26.02 -12.95
C CYS A 261 -6.74 -24.54 -12.76
N THR A 262 -5.49 -24.14 -12.98
CA THR A 262 -5.11 -22.74 -13.17
C THR A 262 -4.41 -22.64 -14.52
N LEU A 263 -4.94 -21.80 -15.41
CA LEU A 263 -4.44 -21.67 -16.77
C LEU A 263 -4.04 -20.22 -17.01
N GLU A 264 -2.79 -20.01 -17.41
CA GLU A 264 -2.28 -18.72 -17.90
C GLU A 264 -1.88 -18.86 -19.36
N LEU A 265 -2.66 -18.26 -20.26
CA LEU A 265 -2.60 -18.56 -21.69
C LEU A 265 -2.08 -17.37 -22.50
N GLY A 266 -2.24 -17.44 -23.82
CA GLY A 266 -1.76 -16.40 -24.74
C GLY A 266 -2.46 -15.06 -24.52
N GLY A 267 -1.77 -13.98 -24.87
CA GLY A 267 -2.30 -12.63 -24.88
C GLY A 267 -2.11 -11.97 -26.24
N ASN A 268 -3.06 -11.11 -26.64
CA ASN A 268 -2.87 -10.17 -27.74
C ASN A 268 -2.99 -8.75 -27.20
N CYS A 269 -2.09 -8.43 -26.28
CA CYS A 269 -2.18 -7.29 -25.37
C CYS A 269 -2.19 -5.96 -26.14
N PRO A 270 -3.25 -5.15 -25.99
CA PRO A 270 -3.32 -3.83 -26.58
C PRO A 270 -2.54 -2.81 -25.73
N PHE A 271 -1.89 -1.86 -26.39
CA PHE A 271 -1.17 -0.74 -25.76
C PHE A 271 -1.67 0.58 -26.35
N LEU A 272 -2.37 1.37 -25.56
CA LEU A 272 -3.11 2.55 -26.01
C LEU A 272 -2.34 3.83 -25.65
N VAL A 273 -2.14 4.72 -26.61
CA VAL A 273 -1.47 6.02 -26.44
C VAL A 273 -2.41 7.13 -26.91
N PHE A 274 -2.88 7.94 -25.96
CA PHE A 274 -3.77 9.08 -26.23
C PHE A 274 -2.96 10.35 -26.54
N ASP A 275 -3.61 11.35 -27.14
CA ASP A 275 -2.97 12.63 -27.52
C ASP A 275 -2.37 13.39 -26.32
N ASP A 276 -2.94 13.19 -25.12
CA ASP A 276 -2.49 13.82 -23.88
C ASP A 276 -1.44 12.99 -23.12
N ALA A 277 -1.01 11.86 -23.68
CA ALA A 277 0.03 11.01 -23.11
C ALA A 277 1.39 11.70 -23.07
N ASP A 278 2.23 11.28 -22.11
CA ASP A 278 3.66 11.51 -22.20
C ASP A 278 4.26 10.50 -23.19
N LEU A 279 4.63 10.96 -24.38
CA LEU A 279 5.07 10.09 -25.47
C LEU A 279 6.43 9.44 -25.18
N ASP A 280 7.34 10.12 -24.49
CA ASP A 280 8.65 9.57 -24.13
C ASP A 280 8.51 8.49 -23.05
N GLN A 281 7.63 8.73 -22.07
CA GLN A 281 7.27 7.72 -21.08
C GLN A 281 6.62 6.50 -21.73
N ALA A 282 5.64 6.71 -22.61
CA ALA A 282 4.95 5.65 -23.32
C ALA A 282 5.92 4.83 -24.20
N ALA A 283 6.80 5.50 -24.95
CA ALA A 283 7.78 4.84 -25.79
C ALA A 283 8.78 4.03 -24.96
N THR A 284 9.29 4.58 -23.85
CA THR A 284 10.24 3.88 -22.97
C THR A 284 9.61 2.63 -22.35
N ALA A 285 8.37 2.75 -21.87
CA ALA A 285 7.60 1.62 -21.35
C ALA A 285 7.34 0.55 -22.42
N LEU A 286 6.97 0.96 -23.63
CA LEU A 286 6.73 0.05 -24.75
C LEU A 286 8.01 -0.66 -25.20
N MET A 287 9.15 0.03 -25.24
CA MET A 287 10.44 -0.59 -25.58
C MET A 287 10.80 -1.73 -24.62
N ALA A 288 10.66 -1.50 -23.31
CA ALA A 288 10.90 -2.51 -22.29
C ALA A 288 9.88 -3.66 -22.30
N LEU A 289 8.65 -3.40 -22.76
CA LEU A 289 7.58 -4.40 -22.83
C LEU A 289 7.63 -5.25 -24.11
N LYS A 290 7.89 -4.61 -25.27
CA LYS A 290 7.83 -5.23 -26.60
C LYS A 290 9.07 -6.03 -26.93
N TRP A 291 10.25 -5.51 -26.62
CA TRP A 291 11.51 -6.10 -27.06
C TRP A 291 12.12 -7.05 -26.04
N ARG A 292 11.61 -7.04 -24.80
CA ARG A 292 12.02 -7.99 -23.76
C ARG A 292 11.85 -9.43 -24.27
N HIS A 293 12.92 -10.19 -24.19
CA HIS A 293 13.02 -11.56 -24.66
C HIS A 293 12.56 -11.71 -26.12
N ALA A 294 12.96 -10.79 -26.99
CA ALA A 294 12.55 -10.72 -28.40
C ALA A 294 11.02 -10.76 -28.59
N GLY A 295 10.26 -10.19 -27.64
CA GLY A 295 8.81 -10.14 -27.65
C GLY A 295 8.11 -11.45 -27.28
N GLN A 296 8.81 -12.38 -26.64
CA GLN A 296 8.31 -13.70 -26.27
C GLN A 296 7.76 -13.73 -24.82
N ALA A 297 6.92 -12.76 -24.46
CA ALA A 297 6.18 -12.77 -23.20
C ALA A 297 4.68 -12.70 -23.46
N CYS A 298 3.86 -13.45 -22.72
CA CYS A 298 2.41 -13.47 -22.94
C CYS A 298 1.74 -12.09 -22.74
N ILE A 299 2.38 -11.22 -21.94
CA ILE A 299 1.91 -9.87 -21.66
C ILE A 299 2.47 -8.81 -22.64
N THR A 300 3.34 -9.20 -23.57
CA THR A 300 3.96 -8.27 -24.51
C THR A 300 2.91 -7.56 -25.35
N ALA A 301 3.04 -6.23 -25.46
CA ALA A 301 2.23 -5.43 -26.36
C ALA A 301 2.43 -5.88 -27.81
N ASN A 302 1.32 -6.22 -28.46
CA ASN A 302 1.34 -6.71 -29.84
C ASN A 302 0.59 -5.75 -30.78
N ARG A 303 -0.50 -5.18 -30.29
CA ARG A 303 -1.31 -4.17 -30.98
C ARG A 303 -1.14 -2.85 -30.26
N VAL A 304 -0.44 -1.91 -30.89
CA VAL A 304 -0.19 -0.59 -30.30
C VAL A 304 -1.13 0.40 -30.96
N TYR A 305 -2.10 0.88 -30.21
CA TYR A 305 -3.09 1.86 -30.65
C TYR A 305 -2.60 3.25 -30.30
N VAL A 306 -2.50 4.13 -31.28
CA VAL A 306 -1.98 5.49 -31.09
C VAL A 306 -2.98 6.48 -31.68
N GLN A 307 -3.36 7.48 -30.88
CA GLN A 307 -4.33 8.47 -31.30
C GLN A 307 -3.77 9.32 -32.44
N LYS A 308 -4.66 9.69 -33.37
CA LYS A 308 -4.29 10.37 -34.62
C LYS A 308 -3.41 11.60 -34.44
N GLY A 309 -3.61 12.41 -33.41
CA GLY A 309 -2.85 13.65 -33.18
C GLY A 309 -1.37 13.40 -32.85
N VAL A 310 -1.02 12.22 -32.35
CA VAL A 310 0.36 11.87 -31.93
C VAL A 310 0.95 10.68 -32.70
N TYR A 311 0.22 10.10 -33.66
CA TYR A 311 0.59 8.88 -34.40
C TYR A 311 1.99 8.95 -35.04
N ASP A 312 2.21 9.92 -35.93
CA ASP A 312 3.45 10.01 -36.71
C ASP A 312 4.67 10.28 -35.82
N LYS A 313 4.51 11.20 -34.85
CA LYS A 313 5.56 11.53 -33.88
C LYS A 313 5.95 10.32 -33.04
N PHE A 314 4.96 9.56 -32.55
CA PHE A 314 5.22 8.37 -31.75
C PHE A 314 5.86 7.25 -32.60
N ALA A 315 5.41 7.07 -33.84
CA ALA A 315 6.01 6.11 -34.78
C ALA A 315 7.49 6.41 -35.03
N GLN A 316 7.86 7.69 -35.21
CA GLN A 316 9.24 8.11 -35.39
C GLN A 316 10.10 7.83 -34.13
N ILE A 317 9.61 8.20 -32.95
CA ILE A 317 10.31 7.93 -31.67
C ILE A 317 10.58 6.42 -31.52
N LEU A 318 9.59 5.58 -31.85
CA LEU A 318 9.74 4.13 -31.77
C LEU A 318 10.73 3.60 -32.81
N ALA A 319 10.71 4.11 -34.04
CA ALA A 319 11.66 3.69 -35.08
C ALA A 319 13.11 3.99 -34.67
N GLU A 320 13.37 5.19 -34.14
CA GLU A 320 14.69 5.60 -33.65
C GLU A 320 15.17 4.72 -32.48
N LYS A 321 14.32 4.51 -31.46
CA LYS A 321 14.66 3.66 -30.31
C LYS A 321 14.84 2.19 -30.70
N THR A 322 14.03 1.68 -31.62
CA THR A 322 14.11 0.28 -32.08
C THR A 322 15.38 0.04 -32.90
N LYS A 323 15.80 1.01 -33.72
CA LYS A 323 17.05 0.93 -34.49
C LYS A 323 18.30 0.86 -33.61
N ALA A 324 18.23 1.35 -32.36
CA ALA A 324 19.32 1.30 -31.40
C ALA A 324 19.52 -0.09 -30.75
N LEU A 325 18.62 -1.05 -30.99
CA LEU A 325 18.76 -2.41 -30.44
C LEU A 325 19.93 -3.15 -31.09
N VAL A 326 20.76 -3.78 -30.26
CA VAL A 326 21.88 -4.62 -30.68
C VAL A 326 21.44 -6.08 -30.67
N VAL A 327 21.27 -6.64 -31.87
CA VAL A 327 20.95 -8.06 -32.07
C VAL A 327 22.23 -8.89 -32.02
N GLY A 328 22.25 -9.94 -31.22
CA GLY A 328 23.43 -10.79 -31.06
C GLY A 328 23.19 -11.98 -30.13
N HIS A 329 24.23 -12.78 -29.91
CA HIS A 329 24.14 -13.91 -28.99
C HIS A 329 23.88 -13.42 -27.56
N GLY A 330 22.99 -14.10 -26.82
CA GLY A 330 22.57 -13.64 -25.49
C GLY A 330 23.69 -13.59 -24.44
N SER A 331 24.77 -14.34 -24.63
CA SER A 331 25.94 -14.33 -23.75
C SER A 331 26.88 -13.14 -23.96
N GLU A 332 26.76 -12.40 -25.07
CA GLU A 332 27.57 -11.22 -25.35
C GLU A 332 27.06 -10.02 -24.54
N LYS A 333 27.99 -9.30 -23.89
CA LYS A 333 27.64 -8.18 -22.99
C LYS A 333 26.96 -7.00 -23.68
N THR A 334 27.19 -6.83 -24.99
CA THR A 334 26.65 -5.72 -25.79
C THR A 334 25.27 -6.02 -26.36
N THR A 335 24.84 -7.28 -26.36
CA THR A 335 23.56 -7.70 -26.91
C THR A 335 22.41 -7.15 -26.07
N THR A 336 21.50 -6.41 -26.71
CA THR A 336 20.27 -5.93 -26.08
C THR A 336 19.04 -6.70 -26.53
N MET A 337 19.13 -7.50 -27.61
CA MET A 337 18.08 -8.41 -28.06
C MET A 337 18.68 -9.71 -28.58
N GLY A 338 18.28 -10.84 -27.98
CA GLY A 338 18.69 -12.18 -28.40
C GLY A 338 17.88 -12.75 -29.56
N PRO A 339 18.14 -14.00 -29.97
CA PRO A 339 17.29 -14.77 -30.88
C PRO A 339 15.89 -15.03 -30.27
N VAL A 340 14.96 -15.46 -31.11
CA VAL A 340 13.76 -16.16 -30.62
C VAL A 340 14.14 -17.56 -30.15
N THR A 341 13.43 -18.12 -29.18
CA THR A 341 13.83 -19.40 -28.56
C THR A 341 13.57 -20.59 -29.48
N THR A 342 12.57 -20.49 -30.36
CA THR A 342 12.15 -21.61 -31.20
C THR A 342 12.10 -21.23 -32.69
N PRO A 343 12.49 -22.13 -33.61
CA PRO A 343 12.53 -21.81 -35.04
C PRO A 343 11.14 -21.51 -35.62
N ARG A 344 10.08 -22.16 -35.10
CA ARG A 344 8.68 -21.88 -35.46
C ARG A 344 8.26 -20.41 -35.21
N SER A 345 8.92 -19.72 -34.28
CA SER A 345 8.64 -18.29 -34.04
C SER A 345 9.14 -17.41 -35.21
N LEU A 346 10.18 -17.84 -35.93
CA LEU A 346 10.67 -17.15 -37.13
C LEU A 346 9.65 -17.22 -38.27
N ASP A 347 9.10 -18.42 -38.51
CA ASP A 347 8.11 -18.64 -39.57
C ASP A 347 6.83 -17.85 -39.29
N LYS A 348 6.41 -17.79 -38.03
CA LYS A 348 5.26 -16.98 -37.61
C LYS A 348 5.48 -15.49 -37.83
N ALA A 349 6.66 -14.98 -37.43
CA ALA A 349 7.03 -13.58 -37.63
C ALA A 349 7.03 -13.20 -39.12
N GLU A 350 7.65 -14.02 -39.96
CA GLU A 350 7.69 -13.81 -41.40
C GLU A 350 6.30 -13.83 -42.04
N ALA A 351 5.45 -14.79 -41.65
CA ALA A 351 4.08 -14.89 -42.14
C ALA A 351 3.24 -13.64 -41.79
N GLN A 352 3.35 -13.13 -40.56
CA GLN A 352 2.63 -11.92 -40.15
C GLN A 352 3.16 -10.66 -40.82
N VAL A 353 4.47 -10.55 -41.06
CA VAL A 353 5.05 -9.44 -41.83
C VAL A 353 4.60 -9.48 -43.29
N ALA A 354 4.59 -10.66 -43.92
CA ALA A 354 4.12 -10.83 -45.28
C ALA A 354 2.62 -10.48 -45.42
N ASP A 355 1.80 -10.93 -44.46
CA ASP A 355 0.38 -10.59 -44.40
C ASP A 355 0.15 -9.08 -44.21
N ALA A 356 0.90 -8.44 -43.32
CA ALA A 356 0.81 -7.00 -43.11
C ALA A 356 1.12 -6.22 -44.40
N LYS A 357 2.20 -6.58 -45.11
CA LYS A 357 2.55 -5.98 -46.42
C LYS A 357 1.42 -6.17 -47.44
N LYS A 358 0.86 -7.38 -47.52
CA LYS A 358 -0.24 -7.72 -48.44
C LYS A 358 -1.50 -6.89 -48.17
N ASN A 359 -1.80 -6.60 -46.91
CA ASN A 359 -2.99 -5.87 -46.48
C ASN A 359 -2.77 -4.35 -46.31
N GLY A 360 -1.65 -3.83 -46.83
CA GLY A 360 -1.36 -2.39 -46.90
C GLY A 360 -0.68 -1.79 -45.68
N GLY A 361 -0.14 -2.61 -44.77
CA GLY A 361 0.76 -2.19 -43.70
C GLY A 361 2.16 -1.91 -44.24
N GLN A 362 2.82 -0.92 -43.68
CA GLN A 362 4.14 -0.48 -44.12
C GLN A 362 5.20 -0.90 -43.11
N VAL A 363 6.19 -1.66 -43.55
CA VAL A 363 7.35 -2.01 -42.71
C VAL A 363 8.34 -0.85 -42.76
N VAL A 364 8.46 -0.13 -41.65
CA VAL A 364 9.35 1.03 -41.54
C VAL A 364 10.75 0.66 -41.04
N LEU A 365 10.87 -0.50 -40.38
CA LEU A 365 12.13 -1.05 -39.88
C LEU A 365 12.04 -2.58 -39.85
N GLY A 366 13.12 -3.26 -40.25
CA GLY A 366 13.28 -4.72 -40.16
C GLY A 366 12.41 -5.51 -41.15
N GLY A 367 11.90 -6.65 -40.69
CA GLY A 367 10.95 -7.50 -41.42
C GLY A 367 11.53 -8.76 -42.05
N SER A 368 12.80 -9.10 -41.77
CA SER A 368 13.47 -10.27 -42.36
C SER A 368 14.04 -11.22 -41.30
N LYS A 369 14.13 -12.51 -41.68
CA LYS A 369 14.90 -13.51 -40.94
C LYS A 369 16.40 -13.22 -41.08
N LEU A 370 17.11 -13.24 -39.96
CA LEU A 370 18.58 -13.17 -39.93
C LEU A 370 19.22 -14.56 -39.81
N HIS A 371 18.43 -15.57 -39.43
CA HIS A 371 18.84 -16.96 -39.27
C HIS A 371 19.66 -17.48 -40.47
N GLY A 372 20.78 -18.15 -40.16
CA GLY A 372 21.64 -18.81 -41.14
C GLY A 372 22.71 -17.90 -41.76
N GLN A 373 22.73 -16.61 -41.44
CA GLN A 373 23.85 -15.72 -41.78
C GLN A 373 25.05 -16.04 -40.89
N GLU A 374 26.29 -15.79 -41.37
CA GLU A 374 27.52 -16.07 -40.61
C GLU A 374 27.53 -15.39 -39.23
N LYS A 375 27.04 -14.15 -39.15
CA LYS A 375 26.89 -13.39 -37.90
C LYS A 375 25.73 -13.90 -37.00
N TYR A 376 24.75 -14.57 -37.58
CA TYR A 376 23.49 -14.95 -36.93
C TYR A 376 23.13 -16.43 -37.20
N PRO A 377 23.95 -17.39 -36.73
CA PRO A 377 23.76 -18.81 -37.03
C PRO A 377 22.50 -19.39 -36.37
N GLY A 378 22.09 -18.87 -35.22
CA GLY A 378 20.88 -19.26 -34.48
C GLY A 378 19.58 -18.62 -34.97
N TYR A 379 18.54 -18.63 -34.15
CA TYR A 379 17.17 -18.28 -34.55
C TYR A 379 16.90 -16.76 -34.46
N PHE A 380 17.55 -15.97 -35.32
CA PHE A 380 17.46 -14.51 -35.27
C PHE A 380 16.42 -13.93 -36.25
N PHE A 381 15.73 -12.87 -35.81
CA PHE A 381 14.79 -12.08 -36.61
C PHE A 381 15.01 -10.59 -36.34
N GLU A 382 14.87 -9.74 -37.36
CA GLU A 382 15.05 -8.30 -37.20
C GLU A 382 13.96 -7.68 -36.31
N PRO A 383 14.30 -6.74 -35.39
CA PRO A 383 13.29 -5.93 -34.72
C PRO A 383 12.44 -5.21 -35.76
N THR A 384 11.14 -5.53 -35.82
CA THR A 384 10.27 -5.11 -36.91
C THR A 384 9.17 -4.18 -36.44
N LEU A 385 9.05 -3.03 -37.10
CA LEU A 385 8.00 -2.04 -36.85
C LEU A 385 7.13 -1.88 -38.10
N ILE A 386 5.82 -2.07 -37.93
CA ILE A 386 4.80 -1.92 -38.96
C ILE A 386 3.91 -0.72 -38.62
N THR A 387 3.76 0.21 -39.57
CA THR A 387 2.80 1.32 -39.50
C THR A 387 1.62 1.08 -40.45
N GLY A 388 0.55 1.85 -40.28
CA GLY A 388 -0.67 1.70 -41.08
C GLY A 388 -1.39 0.36 -40.85
N ALA A 389 -1.27 -0.21 -39.65
CA ALA A 389 -1.88 -1.49 -39.35
C ALA A 389 -3.41 -1.41 -39.32
N LYS A 390 -4.08 -2.47 -39.78
CA LYS A 390 -5.54 -2.57 -39.90
C LYS A 390 -6.05 -3.85 -39.25
N ASP A 391 -7.30 -3.85 -38.81
CA ASP A 391 -7.93 -5.00 -38.15
C ASP A 391 -8.02 -6.27 -39.02
N SER A 392 -7.89 -6.13 -40.34
CA SER A 392 -7.85 -7.25 -41.28
C SER A 392 -6.52 -8.01 -41.31
N MET A 393 -5.46 -7.47 -40.69
CA MET A 393 -4.14 -8.11 -40.65
C MET A 393 -4.08 -9.22 -39.60
N LEU A 394 -3.34 -10.30 -39.87
CA LEU A 394 -3.18 -11.43 -38.95
C LEU A 394 -2.68 -11.00 -37.57
N ILE A 395 -1.77 -10.03 -37.49
CA ILE A 395 -1.22 -9.51 -36.22
C ILE A 395 -2.29 -8.87 -35.31
N ALA A 396 -3.43 -8.43 -35.88
CA ALA A 396 -4.56 -7.92 -35.10
C ALA A 396 -5.33 -9.02 -34.36
N ARG A 397 -5.25 -10.27 -34.81
CA ARG A 397 -6.00 -11.41 -34.26
C ARG A 397 -5.12 -12.45 -33.57
N GLU A 398 -3.88 -12.57 -34.01
CA GLU A 398 -2.94 -13.57 -33.53
C GLU A 398 -1.78 -12.95 -32.73
N GLU A 399 -1.49 -13.53 -31.57
CA GLU A 399 -0.29 -13.23 -30.78
C GLU A 399 0.98 -13.51 -31.59
N THR A 400 1.84 -12.50 -31.80
CA THR A 400 3.08 -12.66 -32.60
C THR A 400 4.09 -13.59 -31.92
N PHE A 401 4.38 -13.34 -30.63
CA PHE A 401 5.42 -14.03 -29.88
C PHE A 401 6.81 -14.03 -30.56
N ALA A 402 7.14 -12.88 -31.16
CA ALA A 402 8.37 -12.60 -31.89
C ALA A 402 8.60 -11.08 -31.93
N PRO A 403 9.76 -10.59 -32.41
CA PRO A 403 10.11 -9.17 -32.38
C PRO A 403 9.44 -8.39 -33.54
N VAL A 404 8.11 -8.43 -33.61
CA VAL A 404 7.28 -7.70 -34.58
C VAL A 404 6.20 -6.90 -33.86
N MET A 405 6.10 -5.60 -34.13
CA MET A 405 5.10 -4.71 -33.54
C MET A 405 4.34 -3.96 -34.64
N ALA A 406 3.03 -3.76 -34.44
CA ALA A 406 2.18 -3.04 -35.37
C ALA A 406 1.48 -1.85 -34.69
N LEU A 407 1.50 -0.68 -35.36
CA LEU A 407 0.86 0.56 -34.93
C LEU A 407 -0.48 0.77 -35.64
N PHE A 408 -1.55 0.80 -34.87
CA PHE A 408 -2.92 1.04 -35.29
C PHE A 408 -3.30 2.48 -34.93
N GLN A 409 -3.88 3.20 -35.88
CA GLN A 409 -4.37 4.56 -35.64
C GLN A 409 -5.81 4.51 -35.15
N PHE A 410 -6.18 5.42 -34.25
CA PHE A 410 -7.58 5.63 -33.83
C PHE A 410 -7.89 7.12 -33.66
N ASP A 411 -9.17 7.49 -33.74
CA ASP A 411 -9.64 8.87 -33.56
C ASP A 411 -10.23 9.09 -32.15
N THR A 412 -11.07 8.18 -31.65
CA THR A 412 -11.77 8.34 -30.36
C THR A 412 -11.46 7.24 -29.33
N GLU A 413 -11.71 7.57 -28.06
CA GLU A 413 -11.54 6.63 -26.94
C GLU A 413 -12.44 5.38 -27.10
N GLU A 414 -13.69 5.58 -27.50
CA GLU A 414 -14.68 4.52 -27.67
C GLU A 414 -14.29 3.55 -28.79
N GLU A 415 -13.81 4.08 -29.92
CA GLU A 415 -13.26 3.29 -31.02
C GLU A 415 -12.08 2.44 -30.55
N CYS A 416 -11.11 3.08 -29.88
CA CYS A 416 -9.92 2.41 -29.41
C CYS A 416 -10.22 1.29 -28.40
N VAL A 417 -11.14 1.53 -27.47
CA VAL A 417 -11.56 0.52 -26.48
C VAL A 417 -12.24 -0.66 -27.19
N LYS A 418 -13.11 -0.39 -28.16
CA LYS A 418 -13.76 -1.44 -28.96
C LYS A 418 -12.73 -2.31 -29.70
N MET A 419 -11.76 -1.69 -30.36
CA MET A 419 -10.68 -2.42 -31.06
C MET A 419 -9.79 -3.20 -30.08
N ALA A 420 -9.43 -2.60 -28.95
CA ALA A 420 -8.64 -3.25 -27.91
C ALA A 420 -9.31 -4.53 -27.37
N ASN A 421 -10.64 -4.47 -27.17
CA ASN A 421 -11.44 -5.58 -26.65
C ASN A 421 -11.86 -6.61 -27.71
N ASP A 422 -11.76 -6.29 -29.00
CA ASP A 422 -12.11 -7.17 -30.13
C ASP A 422 -11.07 -8.29 -30.35
N THR A 423 -10.96 -9.14 -29.34
CA THR A 423 -10.11 -10.33 -29.31
C THR A 423 -10.71 -11.35 -28.34
N SER A 424 -10.48 -12.64 -28.61
CA SER A 424 -10.83 -13.71 -27.67
C SER A 424 -9.94 -13.74 -26.43
N MET A 425 -8.82 -12.99 -26.44
CA MET A 425 -7.84 -12.94 -25.36
C MET A 425 -8.11 -11.76 -24.41
N GLY A 426 -7.62 -11.83 -23.19
CA GLY A 426 -7.83 -10.83 -22.14
C GLY A 426 -6.81 -10.91 -21.02
N LEU A 427 -5.51 -11.03 -21.34
CA LEU A 427 -4.45 -11.18 -20.34
C LEU A 427 -4.06 -9.84 -19.71
N ALA A 428 -3.40 -8.98 -20.49
CA ALA A 428 -2.99 -7.64 -20.07
C ALA A 428 -3.42 -6.58 -21.10
N SER A 429 -3.65 -5.35 -20.63
CA SER A 429 -3.88 -4.15 -21.43
C SER A 429 -3.10 -2.99 -20.84
N TYR A 430 -2.67 -2.04 -21.67
CA TYR A 430 -1.86 -0.90 -21.24
C TYR A 430 -2.44 0.38 -21.83
N PHE A 431 -2.46 1.47 -21.06
CA PHE A 431 -2.87 2.77 -21.59
C PHE A 431 -2.05 3.92 -21.02
N PHE A 432 -1.87 4.96 -21.83
CA PHE A 432 -1.13 6.17 -21.50
C PHE A 432 -1.99 7.41 -21.73
N THR A 433 -2.25 8.18 -20.67
CA THR A 433 -3.05 9.41 -20.67
C THR A 433 -2.81 10.21 -19.38
N LYS A 434 -3.00 11.53 -19.43
CA LYS A 434 -2.95 12.42 -18.25
C LYS A 434 -4.35 12.74 -17.71
N ASN A 435 -5.40 12.37 -18.44
CA ASN A 435 -6.79 12.58 -18.06
C ASN A 435 -7.28 11.54 -17.04
N VAL A 436 -7.67 12.01 -15.85
CA VAL A 436 -8.16 11.15 -14.75
C VAL A 436 -9.54 10.56 -15.04
N ASP A 437 -10.44 11.29 -15.69
CA ASP A 437 -11.77 10.76 -16.01
C ASP A 437 -11.69 9.65 -17.05
N ARG A 438 -10.82 9.80 -18.05
CA ARG A 438 -10.48 8.75 -19.01
C ARG A 438 -9.87 7.54 -18.32
N THR A 439 -8.97 7.76 -17.37
CA THR A 439 -8.34 6.68 -16.61
C THR A 439 -9.39 5.77 -15.98
N TRP A 440 -10.40 6.33 -15.29
CA TRP A 440 -11.48 5.54 -14.70
C TRP A 440 -12.31 4.80 -15.75
N ARG A 441 -12.69 5.46 -16.85
CA ARG A 441 -13.42 4.80 -17.94
C ARG A 441 -12.64 3.66 -18.56
N LEU A 442 -11.32 3.81 -18.76
CA LEU A 442 -10.47 2.75 -19.32
C LEU A 442 -10.32 1.56 -18.36
N LEU A 443 -10.18 1.81 -17.06
CA LEU A 443 -10.11 0.75 -16.04
C LEU A 443 -11.38 -0.09 -16.00
N GLU A 444 -12.55 0.52 -16.22
CA GLU A 444 -13.83 -0.19 -16.21
C GLU A 444 -14.15 -0.89 -17.53
N ASN A 445 -13.73 -0.31 -18.67
CA ASN A 445 -14.16 -0.79 -19.99
C ASN A 445 -13.13 -1.67 -20.71
N LEU A 446 -11.85 -1.69 -20.32
CA LEU A 446 -10.87 -2.59 -20.93
C LEU A 446 -11.02 -4.02 -20.38
N GLU A 447 -11.24 -4.98 -21.28
CA GLU A 447 -11.47 -6.38 -20.93
C GLU A 447 -10.15 -7.16 -20.83
N ALA A 448 -9.35 -6.85 -19.82
CA ALA A 448 -8.11 -7.56 -19.50
C ALA A 448 -8.02 -7.89 -18.01
N GLY A 449 -7.41 -9.03 -17.68
CA GLY A 449 -7.19 -9.44 -16.29
C GLY A 449 -6.17 -8.57 -15.54
N MET A 450 -5.31 -7.86 -16.27
CA MET A 450 -4.31 -6.94 -15.73
C MET A 450 -4.27 -5.66 -16.58
N ILE A 451 -4.21 -4.49 -15.94
CA ILE A 451 -4.18 -3.19 -16.63
C ILE A 451 -2.97 -2.38 -16.17
N GLY A 452 -2.14 -1.94 -17.12
CA GLY A 452 -1.01 -1.05 -16.90
C GLY A 452 -1.38 0.40 -17.20
N MET A 453 -1.47 1.23 -16.15
CA MET A 453 -1.77 2.65 -16.24
C MET A 453 -0.47 3.46 -16.25
N ASN A 454 -0.15 4.11 -17.37
CA ASN A 454 1.08 4.89 -17.56
C ASN A 454 2.38 4.10 -17.23
N THR A 455 2.34 2.78 -17.42
CA THR A 455 3.46 1.85 -17.19
C THR A 455 3.37 0.66 -18.14
N GLY A 456 4.53 0.12 -18.54
CA GLY A 456 4.63 -1.13 -19.29
C GLY A 456 4.76 -2.36 -18.38
N ASN A 457 4.82 -2.18 -17.06
CA ASN A 457 4.97 -3.26 -16.10
C ASN A 457 3.73 -3.41 -15.21
N THR A 458 3.04 -4.54 -15.33
CA THR A 458 1.87 -4.93 -14.53
C THR A 458 2.16 -6.11 -13.60
N SER A 459 3.37 -6.66 -13.65
CA SER A 459 3.73 -7.91 -12.99
C SER A 459 4.40 -7.66 -11.64
N ALA A 460 3.82 -8.21 -10.57
CA ALA A 460 4.34 -8.15 -9.21
C ALA A 460 3.90 -9.40 -8.42
N ALA A 461 4.62 -9.79 -7.37
CA ALA A 461 4.30 -11.00 -6.60
C ALA A 461 3.05 -10.81 -5.71
N GLU A 462 2.86 -9.58 -5.24
CA GLU A 462 1.75 -9.12 -4.40
C GLU A 462 0.46 -8.81 -5.17
N SER A 463 0.52 -8.76 -6.50
CA SER A 463 -0.62 -8.47 -7.38
C SER A 463 -1.15 -9.75 -8.04
N PRO A 464 -2.48 -9.96 -8.14
CA PRO A 464 -3.02 -11.11 -8.86
C PRO A 464 -2.67 -11.11 -10.36
N PHE A 465 -1.70 -11.95 -10.75
CA PHE A 465 -1.42 -12.22 -12.16
C PHE A 465 -2.43 -13.21 -12.71
N GLY A 466 -3.12 -12.81 -13.77
CA GLY A 466 -3.73 -13.76 -14.70
C GLY A 466 -4.79 -13.19 -15.61
N GLY A 467 -5.21 -13.96 -16.62
CA GLY A 467 -6.14 -13.52 -17.66
C GLY A 467 -7.63 -13.59 -17.31
N ILE A 468 -8.44 -13.06 -18.22
CA ILE A 468 -9.87 -13.36 -18.43
C ILE A 468 -10.09 -13.86 -19.87
N LYS A 469 -11.33 -14.16 -20.25
CA LYS A 469 -11.68 -14.73 -21.58
C LYS A 469 -10.87 -16.01 -21.87
N GLU A 470 -10.33 -16.17 -23.07
CA GLU A 470 -9.49 -17.31 -23.43
C GLU A 470 -8.03 -17.19 -22.99
N SER A 471 -7.65 -16.10 -22.31
CA SER A 471 -6.32 -15.98 -21.71
C SER A 471 -6.18 -16.77 -20.40
N GLY A 472 -7.26 -17.39 -19.92
CA GLY A 472 -7.21 -18.39 -18.86
C GLY A 472 -8.10 -18.10 -17.66
N TYR A 473 -7.90 -18.86 -16.58
CA TYR A 473 -8.64 -18.74 -15.33
C TYR A 473 -7.83 -19.23 -14.12
N GLY A 474 -8.21 -18.76 -12.93
CA GLY A 474 -7.35 -18.78 -11.75
C GLY A 474 -6.39 -17.59 -11.75
N LYS A 475 -5.54 -17.49 -10.72
CA LYS A 475 -4.47 -16.48 -10.61
C LYS A 475 -3.23 -17.10 -9.99
N GLU A 476 -2.07 -16.61 -10.36
CA GLU A 476 -0.78 -17.21 -9.97
C GLU A 476 0.04 -16.37 -8.99
N SER A 477 -0.40 -15.16 -8.67
CA SER A 477 0.19 -14.31 -7.62
C SER A 477 -0.89 -13.54 -6.88
N GLY A 478 -0.50 -12.65 -5.96
CA GLY A 478 -1.43 -11.85 -5.19
C GLY A 478 -1.64 -12.32 -3.77
N LYS A 479 -2.04 -11.38 -2.91
CA LYS A 479 -2.46 -11.65 -1.53
C LYS A 479 -3.67 -12.57 -1.50
N ASP A 480 -3.58 -13.67 -0.78
CA ASP A 480 -4.61 -14.70 -0.58
C ASP A 480 -5.07 -15.46 -1.84
N VAL A 481 -4.89 -14.92 -3.05
CA VAL A 481 -5.47 -15.48 -4.29
C VAL A 481 -4.71 -16.70 -4.79
N ALA A 482 -3.40 -16.56 -5.03
CA ALA A 482 -2.60 -17.64 -5.62
C ALA A 482 -2.44 -18.83 -4.67
N VAL A 483 -2.22 -18.58 -3.38
CA VAL A 483 -2.15 -19.68 -2.40
C VAL A 483 -3.49 -20.41 -2.28
N ALA A 484 -4.63 -19.70 -2.40
CA ALA A 484 -5.96 -20.31 -2.40
C ALA A 484 -6.20 -21.24 -3.61
N GLU A 485 -5.50 -21.04 -4.73
CA GLU A 485 -5.54 -21.96 -5.86
C GLU A 485 -5.06 -23.37 -5.49
N TYR A 486 -4.24 -23.50 -4.44
CA TYR A 486 -3.68 -24.76 -3.93
C TYR A 486 -4.37 -25.25 -2.63
N LEU A 487 -5.45 -24.60 -2.22
CA LEU A 487 -6.19 -24.94 -1.00
C LEU A 487 -7.61 -25.44 -1.30
N ILE A 488 -8.11 -26.30 -0.40
CA ILE A 488 -9.52 -26.67 -0.28
C ILE A 488 -10.11 -25.96 0.94
N THR A 489 -11.30 -25.39 0.78
CA THR A 489 -12.07 -24.78 1.87
C THR A 489 -13.06 -25.81 2.40
N LYS A 490 -12.94 -26.19 3.67
CA LYS A 490 -13.89 -27.09 4.34
C LYS A 490 -14.75 -26.31 5.30
N THR A 491 -16.06 -26.37 5.11
CA THR A 491 -17.04 -25.76 6.00
C THR A 491 -17.40 -26.72 7.13
N VAL A 492 -17.25 -26.26 8.35
CA VAL A 492 -17.63 -26.98 9.57
C VAL A 492 -18.85 -26.28 10.16
N ASN A 493 -19.93 -27.03 10.34
CA ASN A 493 -21.13 -26.57 11.03
C ASN A 493 -21.19 -27.25 12.39
N CYS A 494 -20.92 -26.48 13.45
CA CYS A 494 -21.00 -26.98 14.81
C CYS A 494 -22.40 -26.67 15.37
N PRO A 495 -23.24 -27.69 15.64
CA PRO A 495 -24.46 -27.49 16.41
C PRO A 495 -24.10 -27.06 17.84
N PRO A 496 -25.05 -26.50 18.60
CA PRO A 496 -24.80 -26.27 20.02
C PRO A 496 -24.50 -27.62 20.66
N THR A 497 -23.34 -27.73 21.32
CA THR A 497 -23.05 -28.88 22.18
C THR A 497 -24.16 -28.91 23.23
N PRO A 498 -24.98 -29.97 23.34
CA PRO A 498 -25.95 -30.05 24.41
C PRO A 498 -25.20 -29.94 25.75
N PRO A 499 -25.77 -29.28 26.77
CA PRO A 499 -25.13 -29.16 28.07
C PRO A 499 -24.95 -30.57 28.63
N THR A 500 -23.75 -31.10 28.48
CA THR A 500 -23.39 -32.44 28.95
C THR A 500 -23.41 -32.38 30.47
N LEU A 501 -24.55 -32.80 31.03
CA LEU A 501 -24.68 -33.18 32.42
C LEU A 501 -23.54 -34.16 32.71
N ALA A 502 -22.46 -33.64 33.31
CA ALA A 502 -21.52 -34.45 34.02
C ALA A 502 -22.35 -35.27 35.01
N ARG A 503 -22.50 -36.57 34.73
CA ARG A 503 -23.01 -37.52 35.70
C ARG A 503 -22.11 -37.41 36.92
N GLN A 504 -22.52 -36.64 37.92
CA GLN A 504 -22.08 -36.85 39.29
C GLN A 504 -22.44 -38.30 39.63
N ARG A 505 -21.45 -39.19 39.59
CA ARG A 505 -21.51 -40.44 40.35
C ARG A 505 -21.33 -40.06 41.81
N SER A 506 -22.38 -39.60 42.45
CA SER A 506 -22.52 -39.64 43.91
C SER A 506 -23.62 -40.66 44.22
N GLY A 507 -23.20 -41.89 44.47
CA GLY A 507 -24.06 -42.88 45.10
C GLY A 507 -24.17 -42.55 46.59
N SER A 508 -25.35 -42.13 47.04
CA SER A 508 -25.96 -42.64 48.25
C SER A 508 -27.49 -42.47 48.15
N PRO A 509 -28.31 -43.44 48.60
CA PRO A 509 -29.70 -43.55 48.20
C PRO A 509 -30.67 -43.23 49.34
N SER A 510 -31.66 -42.37 49.12
CA SER A 510 -32.93 -42.45 49.87
C SER A 510 -34.01 -41.53 49.33
N ARG A 511 -34.95 -42.16 48.60
CA ARG A 511 -36.42 -42.16 48.79
C ARG A 511 -37.22 -40.83 48.81
N PRO A 512 -38.52 -40.91 48.45
CA PRO A 512 -39.13 -39.94 47.53
C PRO A 512 -40.30 -39.16 48.13
N ARG A 513 -40.89 -38.30 47.26
CA ARG A 513 -42.36 -38.08 47.11
C ARG A 513 -42.90 -36.84 47.85
N TRP A 514 -43.43 -35.85 47.10
CA TRP A 514 -44.87 -35.55 46.98
C TRP A 514 -45.16 -34.12 46.46
N GLY A 515 -46.11 -34.05 45.51
CA GLY A 515 -47.05 -32.93 45.29
C GLY A 515 -46.48 -31.66 44.61
N GLY A 516 -47.10 -31.03 43.63
CA GLY A 516 -48.40 -31.21 43.01
C GLY A 516 -48.57 -30.16 41.89
N LYS A 517 -49.32 -30.60 40.86
CA LYS A 517 -49.96 -29.91 39.73
C LYS A 517 -49.96 -28.36 39.73
N VAL A 518 -49.78 -27.76 38.54
CA VAL A 518 -50.87 -27.18 37.73
C VAL A 518 -50.36 -26.77 36.33
N SER A 519 -51.10 -27.22 35.32
CA SER A 519 -51.15 -26.86 33.88
C SER A 519 -51.43 -25.36 33.67
N SER A 520 -51.13 -24.66 32.58
CA SER A 520 -51.31 -24.99 31.17
C SER A 520 -50.67 -23.91 30.28
N ALA A 521 -49.94 -24.36 29.27
CA ALA A 521 -50.06 -24.00 27.85
C ALA A 521 -50.16 -22.51 27.43
N GLY A 522 -49.15 -22.07 26.66
CA GLY A 522 -49.24 -20.86 25.85
C GLY A 522 -47.98 -20.65 24.99
N GLY A 523 -48.08 -21.03 23.71
CA GLY A 523 -47.40 -20.45 22.54
C GLY A 523 -45.91 -20.09 22.65
N THR A 524 -45.01 -20.86 22.03
CA THR A 524 -44.50 -20.65 20.66
C THR A 524 -43.68 -19.37 20.42
N ARG A 525 -42.51 -19.60 19.77
CA ARG A 525 -41.57 -18.67 19.10
C ARG A 525 -40.46 -18.14 20.03
N SER A 526 -39.24 -18.70 20.02
CA SER A 526 -38.27 -18.69 18.92
C SER A 526 -38.23 -17.36 18.17
N ARG A 527 -37.23 -16.52 18.45
CA ARG A 527 -36.31 -15.90 17.47
C ARG A 527 -35.55 -14.76 18.15
N SER A 528 -34.25 -14.97 18.36
CA SER A 528 -33.16 -14.37 17.56
C SER A 528 -32.88 -12.93 18.00
N SER A 529 -31.76 -12.65 18.67
CA SER A 529 -30.46 -12.53 18.01
C SER A 529 -30.57 -11.80 16.66
N PHE A 530 -30.69 -10.47 16.65
CA PHE A 530 -30.31 -9.67 15.47
C PHE A 530 -30.01 -8.20 15.79
N ARG A 531 -28.84 -7.92 16.39
CA ARG A 531 -28.27 -6.56 16.46
C ARG A 531 -26.74 -6.51 16.43
N SER A 532 -26.01 -7.52 16.91
CA SER A 532 -24.52 -7.43 17.02
C SER A 532 -23.72 -7.52 15.71
N TYR A 533 -24.39 -7.53 14.54
CA TYR A 533 -23.74 -7.17 13.27
C TYR A 533 -23.59 -5.64 13.09
N ILE A 534 -24.11 -4.83 14.01
CA ILE A 534 -23.88 -3.39 14.07
C ILE A 534 -22.54 -3.06 14.78
N LEU A 535 -21.91 -4.02 15.46
CA LEU A 535 -20.75 -3.74 16.33
C LEU A 535 -19.41 -3.61 15.60
N TYR A 536 -19.20 -4.29 14.47
CA TYR A 536 -17.99 -4.10 13.67
C TYR A 536 -18.02 -2.85 12.80
N ILE A 537 -19.21 -2.32 12.49
CA ILE A 537 -19.37 -0.97 11.92
C ILE A 537 -19.18 0.07 13.04
N LEU A 538 -19.51 -0.24 14.29
CA LEU A 538 -19.29 0.66 15.44
C LEU A 538 -17.82 0.73 15.90
N CYS A 539 -16.98 -0.30 15.74
CA CYS A 539 -15.54 -0.16 16.06
C CYS A 539 -14.77 0.66 15.01
N ALA A 540 -15.22 0.70 13.75
CA ALA A 540 -14.68 1.64 12.76
C ALA A 540 -15.26 3.06 12.92
N VAL A 541 -16.45 3.21 13.52
CA VAL A 541 -17.06 4.51 13.85
C VAL A 541 -16.56 5.05 15.20
N ALA A 542 -16.17 4.22 16.17
CA ALA A 542 -15.68 4.65 17.50
C ALA A 542 -14.23 5.15 17.49
N ILE A 543 -13.39 4.66 16.58
CA ILE A 543 -12.05 5.23 16.33
C ILE A 543 -12.17 6.55 15.54
N VAL A 544 -13.25 6.73 14.78
CA VAL A 544 -13.51 7.97 14.03
C VAL A 544 -14.26 9.02 14.88
N ALA A 545 -15.06 8.63 15.88
CA ALA A 545 -15.85 9.55 16.71
C ALA A 545 -15.08 10.13 17.92
N SER A 546 -14.11 9.40 18.48
CA SER A 546 -13.24 9.92 19.56
C SER A 546 -12.23 10.96 19.05
N LEU A 547 -12.03 11.04 17.74
CA LEU A 547 -11.28 12.09 17.05
C LEU A 547 -12.14 13.29 16.62
N VAL A 548 -13.38 13.48 17.09
CA VAL A 548 -14.22 14.63 16.67
C VAL A 548 -14.29 15.77 17.69
N ALA A 549 -13.79 15.59 18.92
CA ALA A 549 -13.69 16.70 19.88
C ALA A 549 -12.29 17.37 19.90
N LEU A 550 -11.22 16.61 19.64
CA LEU A 550 -9.85 17.13 19.63
C LEU A 550 -9.58 18.02 18.41
N PRO A 551 -9.79 17.61 17.16
CA PRO A 551 -10.00 18.52 16.03
C PRO A 551 -11.45 19.07 16.01
N ARG A 552 -11.95 19.49 17.17
CA ARG A 552 -12.83 20.66 17.31
C ARG A 552 -12.19 21.71 18.19
N ILE A 553 -11.49 21.40 19.27
CA ILE A 553 -10.71 22.42 20.00
C ILE A 553 -9.41 22.76 19.27
N ARG A 554 -8.59 21.78 18.83
CA ARG A 554 -7.47 22.03 17.89
C ARG A 554 -7.96 22.52 16.53
N ALA A 555 -9.15 22.13 16.07
CA ALA A 555 -9.66 22.69 14.81
C ALA A 555 -10.21 24.10 15.01
N PHE A 556 -10.70 24.46 16.19
CA PHE A 556 -11.17 25.80 16.54
C PHE A 556 -10.00 26.71 16.92
N VAL A 557 -8.94 26.17 17.54
CA VAL A 557 -7.63 26.81 17.78
C VAL A 557 -6.85 26.94 16.47
N ALA A 558 -6.90 25.96 15.55
CA ALA A 558 -6.37 26.08 14.19
C ALA A 558 -7.28 26.88 13.24
N GLN A 559 -8.55 27.11 13.62
CA GLN A 559 -9.42 28.13 13.04
C GLN A 559 -9.17 29.49 13.71
N LEU A 560 -8.60 29.55 14.92
CA LEU A 560 -8.08 30.74 15.61
C LEU A 560 -6.65 31.09 15.18
N ALA A 561 -5.92 30.16 14.55
CA ALA A 561 -4.68 30.44 13.84
C ALA A 561 -4.97 30.97 12.43
N PHE A 562 -4.14 31.91 11.97
CA PHE A 562 -4.26 32.52 10.65
C PHE A 562 -4.10 31.50 9.50
N PRO A 563 -4.66 31.79 8.30
CA PRO A 563 -4.07 31.25 7.08
C PRO A 563 -2.60 31.68 7.03
N LYS A 564 -1.72 30.70 6.86
CA LYS A 564 -0.26 30.79 6.97
C LYS A 564 0.30 31.93 6.12
N THR A 565 1.09 32.79 6.74
CA THR A 565 2.15 33.57 6.08
C THR A 565 3.06 32.61 5.28
N PRO A 566 3.76 33.02 4.22
CA PRO A 566 4.73 32.14 3.55
C PRO A 566 5.70 31.56 4.61
N PHE A 567 6.21 32.50 5.41
CA PHE A 567 6.97 32.33 6.64
C PHE A 567 6.06 31.96 7.82
N SER A 568 5.61 30.71 7.92
CA SER A 568 4.87 30.22 9.10
C SER A 568 5.65 29.09 9.75
N PHE A 569 6.21 29.37 10.92
CA PHE A 569 7.17 28.47 11.59
C PHE A 569 6.52 27.51 12.59
N THR A 570 5.24 27.67 12.90
CA THR A 570 4.52 26.76 13.81
C THR A 570 3.84 25.61 13.05
N THR A 571 4.34 24.40 13.29
CA THR A 571 3.77 23.10 12.90
C THR A 571 3.36 22.97 11.43
N THR A 572 4.36 22.96 10.56
CA THR A 572 4.21 22.30 9.25
C THR A 572 5.29 21.24 9.06
N ARG A 573 4.90 20.13 8.42
CA ARG A 573 5.88 19.29 7.71
C ARG A 573 6.61 20.24 6.74
N PRO A 574 7.95 20.31 6.74
CA PRO A 574 8.64 20.98 5.66
C PRO A 574 8.18 20.34 4.35
N VAL A 575 7.67 21.17 3.43
CA VAL A 575 7.33 20.73 2.09
C VAL A 575 8.65 20.63 1.35
N THR A 576 9.36 19.53 1.56
CA THR A 576 10.57 19.26 0.80
C THR A 576 10.69 17.76 0.55
N SER A 577 10.66 17.39 -0.72
CA SER A 577 11.34 16.18 -1.18
C SER A 577 12.85 16.29 -0.89
N SER A 578 13.58 15.18 -1.08
CA SER A 578 15.02 15.12 -0.83
C SER A 578 15.82 16.20 -1.57
N THR A 579 15.30 16.80 -2.64
CA THR A 579 16.02 17.76 -3.51
C THR A 579 16.06 19.20 -3.00
N MET A 580 15.16 19.60 -2.10
CA MET A 580 15.12 20.96 -1.52
C MET A 580 15.78 21.03 -0.12
N VAL A 581 15.90 19.87 0.54
CA VAL A 581 16.64 19.69 1.79
C VAL A 581 18.14 19.86 1.53
N ALA A 582 18.86 20.56 2.40
CA ALA A 582 20.32 20.69 2.31
C ALA A 582 21.01 19.31 2.38
N ASP A 583 22.13 19.12 1.67
CA ASP A 583 22.76 17.80 1.51
C ASP A 583 23.07 17.08 2.83
N LYS A 584 23.43 17.84 3.88
CA LYS A 584 23.69 17.31 5.23
C LYS A 584 22.50 16.58 5.87
N TYR A 585 21.28 16.86 5.43
CA TYR A 585 20.05 16.32 6.01
C TYR A 585 19.40 15.22 5.14
N ARG A 586 20.01 14.84 4.01
CA ARG A 586 19.48 13.83 3.07
C ARG A 586 19.80 12.38 3.43
N LYS A 587 20.73 12.16 4.36
CA LYS A 587 21.21 10.82 4.76
C LYS A 587 20.82 10.56 6.23
N PRO A 588 20.03 9.52 6.54
CA PRO A 588 19.75 9.12 7.92
C PRO A 588 20.96 8.36 8.53
N PRO A 589 21.09 8.30 9.86
CA PRO A 589 20.26 8.99 10.87
C PRO A 589 20.50 10.52 10.89
N GLN A 590 19.73 11.23 11.70
CA GLN A 590 19.97 12.62 12.10
C GLN A 590 20.14 12.67 13.62
N ALA A 591 20.90 13.65 14.13
CA ALA A 591 21.06 13.79 15.58
C ALA A 591 19.71 14.13 16.25
N PRO A 592 19.40 13.58 17.43
CA PRO A 592 18.18 13.93 18.15
C PRO A 592 18.20 15.40 18.59
N PRO A 593 17.04 16.07 18.67
CA PRO A 593 16.95 17.44 19.14
C PRO A 593 17.35 17.55 20.62
N LEU A 594 18.05 18.62 20.98
CA LEU A 594 18.46 18.89 22.36
C LEU A 594 17.46 19.84 23.05
N PHE A 595 16.97 19.44 24.22
CA PHE A 595 16.06 20.24 25.04
C PHE A 595 16.78 20.90 26.22
N THR A 596 17.83 21.68 25.94
CA THR A 596 18.70 22.30 26.97
C THR A 596 18.52 23.81 27.13
N HIS A 597 17.43 24.38 26.62
CA HIS A 597 17.22 25.84 26.63
C HIS A 597 16.94 26.38 28.03
N THR A 598 17.43 27.60 28.31
CA THR A 598 17.08 28.40 29.48
C THR A 598 16.09 29.52 29.06
N PRO A 599 15.40 30.19 30.00
CA PRO A 599 14.52 31.31 29.65
C PRO A 599 15.23 32.38 28.80
N ASP A 600 16.48 32.69 29.12
CA ASP A 600 17.27 33.66 28.37
C ASP A 600 17.67 33.13 26.99
N SER A 601 18.05 31.84 26.89
CA SER A 601 18.50 31.26 25.62
C SER A 601 17.34 31.19 24.61
N LEU A 602 16.12 30.87 25.04
CA LEU A 602 14.94 30.85 24.16
C LEU A 602 14.74 32.19 23.43
N VAL A 603 14.89 33.31 24.14
CA VAL A 603 14.72 34.65 23.58
C VAL A 603 15.93 35.05 22.74
N SER A 604 17.16 34.77 23.19
CA SER A 604 18.36 35.12 22.44
C SER A 604 18.49 34.32 21.14
N ASP A 605 18.20 33.02 21.17
CA ASP A 605 18.24 32.14 20.00
C ASP A 605 17.17 32.55 18.98
N THR A 606 15.98 32.91 19.46
CA THR A 606 14.92 33.48 18.62
C THR A 606 15.36 34.77 17.92
N LYS A 607 15.96 35.70 18.65
CA LYS A 607 16.47 36.96 18.07
C LYS A 607 17.57 36.71 17.05
N ARG A 608 18.45 35.75 17.30
CA ARG A 608 19.49 35.34 16.35
C ARG A 608 18.87 34.78 15.07
N LEU A 609 17.93 33.84 15.16
CA LEU A 609 17.24 33.26 14.00
C LEU A 609 16.54 34.34 13.16
N ILE A 610 15.86 35.29 13.81
CA ILE A 610 15.23 36.43 13.14
C ILE A 610 16.28 37.32 12.45
N ALA A 611 17.40 37.61 13.10
CA ALA A 611 18.46 38.42 12.52
C ALA A 611 19.11 37.74 11.30
N ASP A 612 19.37 36.44 11.38
CA ASP A 612 19.93 35.63 10.29
C ASP A 612 19.00 35.65 9.07
N SER A 613 17.69 35.44 9.30
CA SER A 613 16.68 35.47 8.22
C SER A 613 16.50 36.88 7.63
N LYS A 614 16.49 37.94 8.45
CA LYS A 614 16.47 39.34 7.98
C LYS A 614 17.69 39.65 7.10
N ALA A 615 18.88 39.24 7.53
CA ALA A 615 20.10 39.46 6.77
C ALA A 615 20.08 38.76 5.40
N LEU A 616 19.52 37.54 5.33
CA LEU A 616 19.33 36.85 4.06
C LEU A 616 18.33 37.58 3.15
N GLN A 617 17.19 37.99 3.70
CA GLN A 617 16.18 38.73 2.95
C GLN A 617 16.75 40.03 2.36
N ASP A 618 17.47 40.81 3.16
CA ASP A 618 18.10 42.06 2.73
C ASP A 618 19.19 41.81 1.68
N LYS A 619 19.96 40.73 1.84
CA LYS A 619 20.95 40.30 0.84
C LYS A 619 20.32 39.94 -0.49
N ILE A 620 19.17 39.26 -0.51
CA ILE A 620 18.47 38.90 -1.76
C ILE A 620 17.94 40.17 -2.43
N VAL A 621 17.27 41.04 -1.67
CA VAL A 621 16.76 42.32 -2.19
C VAL A 621 17.87 43.21 -2.74
N GLY A 622 19.05 43.22 -2.11
CA GLY A 622 20.19 44.02 -2.57
C GLY A 622 20.89 43.47 -3.82
N ASN A 623 20.80 42.16 -4.10
CA ASN A 623 21.54 41.50 -5.19
C ASN A 623 20.67 41.08 -6.38
N VAL A 624 19.35 40.98 -6.21
CA VAL A 624 18.41 40.49 -7.22
C VAL A 624 17.48 41.62 -7.62
N THR A 625 17.32 41.85 -8.92
CA THR A 625 16.37 42.81 -9.49
C THR A 625 15.19 42.07 -10.13
N PRO A 626 14.03 42.71 -10.31
CA PRO A 626 12.88 42.07 -10.97
C PRO A 626 13.22 41.49 -12.36
N GLU A 627 14.20 42.03 -13.07
CA GLU A 627 14.64 41.59 -14.40
C GLU A 627 15.43 40.28 -14.36
N ASN A 628 16.24 40.04 -13.32
CA ASN A 628 17.03 38.82 -13.15
C ASN A 628 16.47 37.84 -12.11
N ALA A 629 15.36 38.19 -11.45
CA ALA A 629 14.67 37.33 -10.50
C ALA A 629 14.19 36.02 -11.15
N ASP A 630 14.55 34.90 -10.53
CA ASP A 630 14.14 33.54 -10.83
C ASP A 630 13.95 32.70 -9.55
N PHE A 631 13.44 31.48 -9.68
CA PHE A 631 13.18 30.60 -8.56
C PHE A 631 14.46 30.23 -7.78
N LYS A 632 15.60 30.09 -8.47
CA LYS A 632 16.86 29.65 -7.86
C LYS A 632 17.52 30.75 -7.03
N ASN A 633 17.35 32.01 -7.40
CA ASN A 633 17.96 33.15 -6.72
C ASN A 633 17.02 33.90 -5.76
N VAL A 634 15.69 33.72 -5.87
CA VAL A 634 14.71 34.28 -4.93
C VAL A 634 14.11 33.21 -4.00
N LEU A 635 13.36 32.24 -4.53
CA LEU A 635 12.53 31.33 -3.72
C LEU A 635 13.34 30.20 -3.06
N LEU A 636 14.31 29.62 -3.76
CA LEU A 636 15.11 28.52 -3.23
C LEU A 636 15.95 28.91 -1.99
N PRO A 637 16.58 30.10 -1.95
CA PRO A 637 17.21 30.60 -0.73
C PRO A 637 16.23 30.78 0.43
N PHE A 638 15.05 31.36 0.20
CA PHE A 638 14.01 31.50 1.23
C PHE A 638 13.55 30.14 1.75
N ALA A 639 13.30 29.16 0.87
CA ALA A 639 12.91 27.83 1.26
C ALA A 639 13.96 27.11 2.13
N ARG A 640 15.26 27.33 1.84
CA ARG A 640 16.36 26.76 2.64
C ARG A 640 16.48 27.43 4.01
N ASP A 641 16.29 28.74 4.07
CA ASP A 641 16.28 29.50 5.32
C ASP A 641 15.14 29.06 6.24
N ASP A 642 13.93 28.97 5.69
CA ASP A 642 12.74 28.50 6.40
C ASP A 642 12.93 27.11 6.98
N ASN A 643 13.54 26.20 6.21
CA ASN A 643 13.86 24.85 6.68
C ASN A 643 14.87 24.87 7.83
N ASN A 644 15.93 25.69 7.74
CA ASN A 644 16.94 25.77 8.79
C ASN A 644 16.36 26.36 10.08
N MET A 645 15.64 27.48 9.98
CA MET A 645 15.00 28.13 11.13
C MET A 645 13.93 27.25 11.77
N SER A 646 13.17 26.48 10.96
CA SER A 646 12.15 25.54 11.48
C SER A 646 12.72 24.40 12.32
N LEU A 647 14.00 24.02 12.16
CA LEU A 647 14.62 22.97 12.99
C LEU A 647 14.74 23.41 14.46
N GLU A 648 15.08 24.68 14.68
CA GLU A 648 15.29 25.23 16.01
C GLU A 648 14.02 25.87 16.59
N SER A 649 13.24 26.59 15.77
CA SER A 649 12.03 27.28 16.23
C SER A 649 10.95 26.32 16.72
N HIS A 650 10.86 25.10 16.16
CA HIS A 650 9.97 24.06 16.66
C HIS A 650 10.34 23.60 18.08
N ILE A 651 11.64 23.53 18.41
CA ILE A 651 12.10 23.16 19.75
C ILE A 651 11.82 24.31 20.72
N ILE A 652 12.10 25.56 20.31
CA ILE A 652 11.85 26.77 21.08
C ILE A 652 10.35 26.87 21.45
N GLY A 653 9.45 26.66 20.49
CA GLY A 653 8.00 26.69 20.69
C GLY A 653 7.44 25.47 21.42
N PHE A 654 8.21 24.39 21.61
CA PHE A 654 7.74 23.20 22.31
C PHE A 654 7.57 23.45 23.82
N TYR A 655 8.46 24.27 24.41
CA TYR A 655 8.51 24.50 25.85
C TYR A 655 7.22 25.07 26.43
N GLN A 656 6.53 25.99 25.75
CA GLN A 656 5.26 26.54 26.23
C GLN A 656 4.16 25.49 26.45
N ALA A 657 4.22 24.36 25.74
CA ALA A 657 3.21 23.30 25.81
C ALA A 657 3.51 22.22 26.85
N VAL A 658 4.80 21.97 27.15
CA VAL A 658 5.22 20.81 27.95
C VAL A 658 6.06 21.12 29.18
N SER A 659 6.69 22.30 29.25
CA SER A 659 7.58 22.64 30.37
C SER A 659 6.79 22.76 31.66
N THR A 660 7.30 22.19 32.75
CA THR A 660 6.75 22.38 34.10
C THR A 660 7.14 23.73 34.70
N ASP A 661 8.25 24.34 34.25
CA ASP A 661 8.70 25.67 34.68
C ASP A 661 7.94 26.80 33.94
N ALA A 662 7.27 27.65 34.72
CA ALA A 662 6.55 28.82 34.23
C ALA A 662 7.45 29.82 33.49
N LYS A 663 8.68 30.07 33.96
CA LYS A 663 9.59 31.02 33.33
C LYS A 663 10.02 30.57 31.94
N LEU A 664 10.23 29.26 31.76
CA LEU A 664 10.51 28.67 30.44
C LEU A 664 9.30 28.74 29.51
N ARG A 665 8.08 28.52 30.03
CA ARG A 665 6.86 28.67 29.22
C ARG A 665 6.64 30.13 28.78
N ASP A 666 6.85 31.08 29.67
CA ASP A 666 6.70 32.50 29.38
C ASP A 666 7.74 32.98 28.36
N ALA A 667 9.00 32.56 28.51
CA ALA A 667 10.05 32.85 27.55
C ALA A 667 9.81 32.22 26.17
N SER A 668 9.30 30.99 26.13
CA SER A 668 8.87 30.31 24.89
C SER A 668 7.69 31.03 24.22
N THR A 669 6.76 31.54 25.01
CA THR A 669 5.62 32.35 24.52
C THR A 669 6.09 33.68 23.95
N GLU A 670 7.03 34.36 24.60
CA GLU A 670 7.63 35.60 24.07
C GLU A 670 8.45 35.33 22.80
N ALA A 671 9.15 34.20 22.73
CA ALA A 671 9.84 33.76 21.52
C ALA A 671 8.88 33.52 20.34
N GLU A 672 7.74 32.85 20.56
CA GLU A 672 6.71 32.67 19.54
C GLU A 672 6.17 34.02 19.05
N LYS A 673 5.91 34.95 19.97
CA LYS A 673 5.47 36.31 19.63
C LYS A 673 6.48 37.07 18.76
N LEU A 674 7.77 37.00 19.09
CA LEU A 674 8.83 37.62 18.28
C LEU A 674 8.89 37.01 16.87
N MET A 675 8.73 35.68 16.76
CA MET A 675 8.70 34.98 15.47
C MET A 675 7.46 35.34 14.66
N ASP A 676 6.29 35.45 15.28
CA ASP A 676 5.04 35.85 14.63
C ASP A 676 5.10 37.30 14.13
N ASP A 677 5.64 38.22 14.95
CA ASP A 677 5.85 39.62 14.55
C ASP A 677 6.80 39.70 13.34
N PHE A 678 7.91 38.95 13.38
CA PHE A 678 8.83 38.88 12.24
C PHE A 678 8.19 38.28 10.99
N ALA A 679 7.43 37.18 11.12
CA ALA A 679 6.74 36.55 10.01
C ALA A 679 5.73 37.49 9.35
N ILE A 680 4.98 38.26 10.14
CA ILE A 680 4.07 39.30 9.65
C ILE A 680 4.86 40.37 8.90
N GLU A 681 5.93 40.91 9.50
CA GLU A 681 6.81 41.91 8.86
C GLU A 681 7.36 41.42 7.52
N ALA A 682 7.99 40.24 7.50
CA ALA A 682 8.59 39.64 6.31
C ALA A 682 7.57 39.38 5.21
N SER A 683 6.37 38.90 5.56
CA SER A 683 5.30 38.66 4.59
C SER A 683 4.66 39.92 4.00
N MET A 684 4.96 41.10 4.58
CA MET A 684 4.49 42.40 4.12
C MET A 684 5.58 43.25 3.47
N ARG A 685 6.74 42.65 3.18
CA ARG A 685 7.84 43.29 2.46
C ARG A 685 7.54 43.42 0.97
N GLU A 686 7.28 44.66 0.55
CA GLU A 686 6.94 44.96 -0.84
C GLU A 686 8.11 44.74 -1.81
N ASP A 687 9.33 45.02 -1.36
CA ASP A 687 10.57 44.76 -2.09
C ASP A 687 10.74 43.27 -2.40
N ILE A 688 10.51 42.39 -1.43
CA ILE A 688 10.52 40.94 -1.64
C ILE A 688 9.38 40.51 -2.57
N PHE A 689 8.17 41.01 -2.35
CA PHE A 689 7.03 40.64 -3.18
C PHE A 689 7.22 41.01 -4.64
N LYS A 690 7.86 42.15 -4.95
CA LYS A 690 8.22 42.51 -6.34
C LYS A 690 9.09 41.44 -6.99
N LEU A 691 10.05 40.86 -6.26
CA LEU A 691 10.91 39.79 -6.77
C LEU A 691 10.13 38.47 -6.95
N VAL A 692 9.27 38.12 -5.99
CA VAL A 692 8.42 36.92 -6.06
C VAL A 692 7.38 37.02 -7.19
N ASP A 693 6.76 38.19 -7.37
CA ASP A 693 5.80 38.46 -8.45
C ASP A 693 6.47 38.45 -9.83
N ALA A 694 7.67 39.04 -9.95
CA ALA A 694 8.46 38.95 -11.17
C ALA A 694 8.85 37.49 -11.49
N THR A 695 9.26 36.72 -10.49
CA THR A 695 9.57 35.29 -10.64
C THR A 695 8.34 34.50 -11.07
N PHE A 696 7.19 34.75 -10.42
CA PHE A 696 5.92 34.10 -10.74
C PHE A 696 5.49 34.39 -12.18
N LYS A 697 5.51 35.65 -12.60
CA LYS A 697 5.15 36.05 -13.98
C LYS A 697 6.04 35.39 -15.04
N LYS A 698 7.32 35.18 -14.75
CA LYS A 698 8.27 34.53 -15.67
C LYS A 698 8.15 33.02 -15.67
N GLN A 699 7.99 32.40 -14.50
CA GLN A 699 8.24 30.96 -14.32
C GLN A 699 7.03 30.12 -13.90
N LYS A 700 5.84 30.72 -13.72
CA LYS A 700 4.62 29.95 -13.38
C LYS A 700 4.32 28.86 -14.41
N ASP A 701 4.56 29.12 -15.69
CA ASP A 701 4.32 28.18 -16.79
C ASP A 701 5.63 27.64 -17.39
N ASP A 702 6.78 27.87 -16.74
CA ASP A 702 8.09 27.44 -17.23
C ASP A 702 8.24 25.91 -17.07
N PRO A 703 8.40 25.16 -18.17
CA PRO A 703 8.51 23.70 -18.14
C PRO A 703 9.82 23.21 -17.51
N SER A 704 10.83 24.07 -17.38
CA SER A 704 12.12 23.73 -16.74
C SER A 704 12.06 23.70 -15.22
N LEU A 705 11.02 24.31 -14.62
CA LEU A 705 10.77 24.26 -13.19
C LEU A 705 10.00 22.98 -12.85
N ASP A 706 10.51 22.17 -11.92
CA ASP A 706 9.83 20.96 -11.49
C ASP A 706 8.48 21.27 -10.82
N ASN A 707 7.57 20.29 -10.78
CA ASN A 707 6.21 20.49 -10.30
C ASN A 707 6.15 20.94 -8.82
N GLU A 708 7.10 20.53 -7.97
CA GLU A 708 7.12 20.93 -6.57
C GLU A 708 7.59 22.37 -6.42
N SER A 709 8.65 22.75 -7.13
CA SER A 709 9.15 24.13 -7.18
C SER A 709 8.08 25.09 -7.74
N ARG A 710 7.36 24.69 -8.81
CA ARG A 710 6.23 25.45 -9.35
C ARG A 710 5.12 25.63 -8.32
N ARG A 711 4.75 24.55 -7.62
CA ARG A 711 3.73 24.60 -6.56
C ARG A 711 4.15 25.51 -5.40
N LEU A 712 5.43 25.51 -5.03
CA LEU A 712 5.96 26.42 -4.00
C LEU A 712 5.89 27.87 -4.47
N LEU A 713 6.30 28.16 -5.71
CA LEU A 713 6.20 29.49 -6.32
C LEU A 713 4.76 30.01 -6.34
N GLU A 714 3.80 29.19 -6.76
CA GLU A 714 2.36 29.52 -6.72
C GLU A 714 1.86 29.76 -5.29
N LYS A 715 2.26 28.88 -4.35
CA LYS A 715 1.86 28.96 -2.95
C LYS A 715 2.36 30.25 -2.30
N ASP A 716 3.64 30.58 -2.48
CA ASP A 716 4.26 31.73 -1.82
C ASP A 716 3.78 33.04 -2.45
N HIS A 717 3.66 33.11 -3.78
CA HIS A 717 3.05 34.25 -4.47
C HIS A 717 1.62 34.52 -3.98
N LYS A 718 0.77 33.48 -3.91
CA LYS A 718 -0.58 33.58 -3.36
C LYS A 718 -0.56 33.96 -1.87
N GLY A 719 0.43 33.50 -1.11
CA GLY A 719 0.66 33.84 0.28
C GLY A 719 0.88 35.34 0.49
N TYR A 720 1.77 35.97 -0.28
CA TYR A 720 2.00 37.41 -0.23
C TYR A 720 0.76 38.24 -0.61
N ILE A 721 0.03 37.82 -1.66
CA ILE A 721 -1.24 38.48 -2.04
C ILE A 721 -2.24 38.45 -0.88
N ARG A 722 -2.39 37.30 -0.23
CA ARG A 722 -3.27 37.11 0.94
C ARG A 722 -2.80 37.82 2.21
N MET A 723 -1.55 38.25 2.25
CA MET A 723 -1.00 39.14 3.29
C MET A 723 -1.18 40.63 2.94
N GLY A 724 -1.97 40.94 1.92
CA GLY A 724 -2.39 42.30 1.59
C GLY A 724 -1.44 43.01 0.62
N LEU A 725 -0.42 42.34 0.09
CA LEU A 725 0.46 42.93 -0.92
C LEU A 725 -0.18 43.02 -2.31
N GLY A 726 -1.34 42.39 -2.51
CA GLY A 726 -2.23 42.65 -3.65
C GLY A 726 -3.09 43.91 -3.52
N ILE A 727 -3.18 44.53 -2.34
CA ILE A 727 -3.92 45.77 -2.09
C ILE A 727 -2.98 46.95 -2.36
N PRO A 728 -3.37 48.03 -3.05
CA PRO A 728 -2.52 49.22 -3.19
C PRO A 728 -2.07 49.78 -1.83
N ALA A 729 -0.89 50.39 -1.77
CA ALA A 729 -0.44 51.07 -0.56
C ALA A 729 -1.41 52.21 -0.20
N GLY A 730 -1.84 52.28 1.07
CA GLY A 730 -2.84 53.24 1.56
C GLY A 730 -3.59 52.73 2.78
N GLU A 731 -4.61 53.47 3.22
CA GLU A 731 -5.33 53.24 4.48
C GLU A 731 -5.90 51.82 4.63
N GLN A 732 -6.35 51.20 3.53
CA GLN A 732 -6.89 49.83 3.56
C GLN A 732 -5.80 48.79 3.86
N ARG A 733 -4.59 48.94 3.31
CA ARG A 733 -3.45 48.04 3.57
C ARG A 733 -2.93 48.25 5.01
N ASP A 734 -2.90 49.48 5.49
CA ASP A 734 -2.52 49.79 6.88
C ASP A 734 -3.53 49.23 7.89
N ARG A 735 -4.82 49.36 7.59
CA ARG A 735 -5.89 48.74 8.38
C ARG A 735 -5.76 47.22 8.40
N PHE A 736 -5.49 46.59 7.24
CA PHE A 736 -5.24 45.16 7.16
C PHE A 736 -4.06 44.72 8.03
N LYS A 737 -2.94 45.47 8.01
CA LYS A 737 -1.77 45.24 8.86
C LYS A 737 -2.13 45.31 10.35
N ALA A 738 -2.87 46.35 10.75
CA ALA A 738 -3.31 46.52 12.12
C ALA A 738 -4.21 45.37 12.58
N ILE A 739 -5.13 44.92 11.72
CA ILE A 739 -5.99 43.75 11.98
C ILE A 739 -5.15 42.49 12.19
N LYS A 740 -4.14 42.24 11.34
CA LYS A 740 -3.25 41.08 11.47
C LYS A 740 -2.48 41.09 12.78
N LYS A 741 -1.90 42.22 13.16
CA LYS A 741 -1.20 42.34 14.45
C LYS A 741 -2.15 42.09 15.62
N ARG A 742 -3.33 42.72 15.59
CA ARG A 742 -4.33 42.57 16.65
C ARG A 742 -4.83 41.12 16.80
N LEU A 743 -5.10 40.45 15.70
CA LEU A 743 -5.52 39.05 15.71
C LEU A 743 -4.42 38.11 16.28
N SER A 744 -3.14 38.42 16.09
CA SER A 744 -2.03 37.69 16.73
C SER A 744 -2.04 37.89 18.25
N GLU A 745 -2.13 39.14 18.71
CA GLU A 745 -2.24 39.47 20.15
C GLU A 745 -3.44 38.78 20.82
N LEU A 746 -4.60 38.75 20.14
CA LEU A 746 -5.80 38.08 20.62
C LEU A 746 -5.57 36.57 20.76
N SER A 747 -4.88 35.94 19.81
CA SER A 747 -4.56 34.50 19.85
C SER A 747 -3.62 34.17 21.01
N ILE A 748 -2.55 34.93 21.18
CA ILE A 748 -1.59 34.77 22.28
C ILE A 748 -2.29 34.92 23.62
N THR A 749 -3.08 35.99 23.79
CA THR A 749 -3.83 36.24 25.04
C THR A 749 -4.84 35.13 25.32
N PHE A 750 -5.53 34.64 24.28
CA PHE A 750 -6.50 33.55 24.39
C PHE A 750 -5.83 32.26 24.86
N GLN A 751 -4.68 31.90 24.28
CA GLN A 751 -3.92 30.71 24.62
C GLN A 751 -3.31 30.81 26.02
N LYS A 752 -2.76 31.98 26.38
CA LYS A 752 -2.27 32.26 27.72
C LYS A 752 -3.36 32.05 28.77
N ASN A 753 -4.54 32.64 28.57
CA ASN A 753 -5.68 32.47 29.48
C ASN A 753 -6.10 31.00 29.65
N LEU A 754 -5.98 30.16 28.60
CA LEU A 754 -6.26 28.73 28.69
C LEU A 754 -5.17 27.95 29.43
N ASN A 755 -3.90 28.27 29.20
CA ASN A 755 -2.76 27.59 29.81
C ASN A 755 -2.66 27.91 31.31
N GLU A 756 -2.89 29.17 31.68
CA GLU A 756 -2.83 29.68 33.05
C GLU A 756 -4.09 29.39 33.88
N GLU A 757 -5.13 28.83 33.28
CA GLU A 757 -6.34 28.45 34.00
C GLU A 757 -6.03 27.36 35.05
N GLN A 758 -6.29 27.64 36.33
CA GLN A 758 -6.06 26.73 37.46
C GLN A 758 -7.35 26.44 38.25
N GLY A 759 -8.50 26.65 37.63
CA GLY A 759 -9.81 26.43 38.22
C GLY A 759 -10.08 24.97 38.54
N GLY A 760 -11.06 24.81 39.42
CA GLY A 760 -11.50 23.53 39.95
C GLY A 760 -12.68 23.71 40.89
N LEU A 761 -13.12 22.60 41.48
CA LEU A 761 -14.23 22.56 42.42
C LEU A 761 -13.89 21.65 43.60
N TRP A 762 -14.38 22.03 44.78
CA TRP A 762 -14.29 21.19 45.98
C TRP A 762 -15.45 20.21 46.06
N PHE A 763 -15.14 18.92 46.21
CA PHE A 763 -16.14 17.86 46.38
C PHE A 763 -15.79 16.98 47.59
N THR A 764 -16.81 16.48 48.29
CA THR A 764 -16.60 15.44 49.29
C THR A 764 -16.27 14.10 48.61
N PRO A 765 -15.57 13.16 49.28
CA PRO A 765 -15.35 11.81 48.75
C PRO A 765 -16.65 11.11 48.32
N GLN A 766 -17.76 11.35 49.02
CA GLN A 766 -19.07 10.81 48.66
C GLN A 766 -19.61 11.40 47.36
N GLN A 767 -19.33 12.68 47.07
CA GLN A 767 -19.71 13.32 45.80
C GLN A 767 -18.87 12.80 44.63
N LEU A 768 -17.67 12.27 44.88
CA LEU A 768 -16.79 11.65 43.88
C LEU A 768 -16.90 10.11 43.84
N ASP A 769 -17.97 9.51 44.41
CA ASP A 769 -18.17 8.06 44.36
C ASP A 769 -18.11 7.53 42.92
N GLY A 770 -17.33 6.46 42.72
CA GLY A 770 -17.06 5.84 41.44
C GLY A 770 -15.80 6.34 40.73
N VAL A 771 -15.26 7.51 41.09
CA VAL A 771 -13.97 7.96 40.51
C VAL A 771 -12.82 7.06 41.04
N PRO A 772 -11.93 6.56 40.16
CA PRO A 772 -10.81 5.70 40.55
C PRO A 772 -9.93 6.26 41.68
N GLU A 773 -9.40 5.37 42.52
CA GLU A 773 -8.60 5.74 43.71
C GLU A 773 -7.26 6.38 43.35
N ASP A 774 -6.62 5.95 42.25
CA ASP A 774 -5.40 6.54 41.71
C ASP A 774 -5.59 8.01 41.31
N VAL A 775 -6.79 8.40 40.88
CA VAL A 775 -7.15 9.79 40.62
C VAL A 775 -7.44 10.54 41.92
N THR A 776 -8.32 10.02 42.76
CA THR A 776 -8.78 10.73 43.97
C THR A 776 -7.71 10.87 45.06
N SER A 777 -6.76 9.93 45.14
CA SER A 777 -5.64 9.97 46.08
C SER A 777 -4.62 11.06 45.76
N GLY A 778 -4.47 11.43 44.48
CA GLY A 778 -3.60 12.50 44.02
C GLY A 778 -4.17 13.92 44.16
N LEU A 779 -5.45 14.07 44.49
CA LEU A 779 -6.10 15.37 44.60
C LEU A 779 -5.71 16.10 45.89
N LYS A 780 -5.59 17.43 45.81
CA LYS A 780 -5.33 18.28 46.97
C LYS A 780 -6.47 18.19 47.97
N LYS A 781 -6.15 17.90 49.24
CA LYS A 781 -7.09 17.80 50.36
C LYS A 781 -7.30 19.16 51.02
N GLY A 782 -8.53 19.45 51.46
CA GLY A 782 -8.81 20.65 52.22
C GLY A 782 -8.15 20.64 53.60
N GLU A 783 -7.69 21.80 54.05
CA GLU A 783 -6.98 21.97 55.32
C GLU A 783 -7.95 21.87 56.51
N LYS A 784 -7.47 21.35 57.65
CA LYS A 784 -8.27 21.22 58.87
C LYS A 784 -8.66 22.60 59.43
N GLY A 785 -9.92 22.75 59.85
CA GLY A 785 -10.49 24.03 60.31
C GLY A 785 -10.98 24.95 59.20
N THR A 786 -11.03 24.50 57.94
CA THR A 786 -11.54 25.29 56.80
C THR A 786 -12.93 24.83 56.35
N GLU A 787 -13.64 25.67 55.61
CA GLU A 787 -14.92 25.32 54.96
C GLU A 787 -14.81 24.13 53.96
N ASN A 788 -13.58 23.75 53.62
CA ASN A 788 -13.26 22.66 52.71
C ASN A 788 -12.63 21.45 53.43
N GLU A 789 -12.61 21.45 54.77
CA GLU A 789 -12.17 20.29 55.55
C GLU A 789 -12.93 19.03 55.12
N GLY A 790 -12.18 17.97 54.81
CA GLY A 790 -12.74 16.72 54.31
C GLY A 790 -13.16 16.71 52.84
N LYS A 791 -12.91 17.77 52.06
CA LYS A 791 -13.13 17.82 50.60
C LYS A 791 -11.83 17.65 49.81
N LEU A 792 -11.97 17.25 48.54
CA LEU A 792 -10.92 17.10 47.54
C LEU A 792 -11.08 18.16 46.45
N TRP A 793 -9.97 18.79 46.03
CA TRP A 793 -9.94 19.78 44.96
C TRP A 793 -9.80 19.08 43.61
N LEU A 794 -10.87 19.09 42.82
CA LEU A 794 -10.89 18.55 41.48
C LEU A 794 -10.56 19.66 40.47
N THR A 795 -9.44 19.54 39.75
CA THR A 795 -9.09 20.54 38.73
C THR A 795 -9.86 20.33 37.42
N PHE A 796 -9.92 21.35 36.57
CA PHE A 796 -10.44 21.20 35.19
C PHE A 796 -9.40 20.67 34.20
N LYS A 797 -8.26 20.14 34.68
CA LYS A 797 -7.23 19.54 33.84
C LYS A 797 -7.63 18.13 33.41
N TYR A 798 -7.06 17.67 32.30
CA TYR A 798 -7.38 16.38 31.67
C TYR A 798 -7.37 15.18 32.65
N PRO A 799 -6.33 15.02 33.51
CA PRO A 799 -6.23 13.84 34.39
C PRO A 799 -7.35 13.75 35.43
N ASP A 800 -7.95 14.87 35.82
CA ASP A 800 -8.97 14.93 36.87
C ASP A 800 -10.38 14.97 36.25
N LEU A 801 -10.54 15.81 35.23
CA LEU A 801 -11.82 16.11 34.57
C LEU A 801 -12.45 14.88 33.92
N PHE A 802 -11.68 14.16 33.10
CA PHE A 802 -12.25 13.07 32.30
C PHE A 802 -12.57 11.81 33.11
N PRO A 803 -11.72 11.35 34.04
CA PRO A 803 -12.10 10.26 34.94
C PRO A 803 -13.35 10.61 35.75
N THR A 804 -13.48 11.85 36.22
CA THR A 804 -14.70 12.30 36.91
C THR A 804 -15.93 12.25 36.00
N GLN A 805 -15.85 12.74 34.76
CA GLN A 805 -16.98 12.66 33.82
C GLN A 805 -17.32 11.22 33.38
N LYS A 806 -16.37 10.28 33.45
CA LYS A 806 -16.55 8.88 33.04
C LYS A 806 -17.09 7.99 34.16
N TYR A 807 -16.61 8.17 35.38
CA TYR A 807 -16.79 7.18 36.44
C TYR A 807 -17.54 7.71 37.68
N CYS A 808 -17.61 9.02 37.89
CA CYS A 808 -18.36 9.58 39.01
C CYS A 808 -19.84 9.21 38.85
N LYS A 809 -20.43 8.49 39.80
CA LYS A 809 -21.84 8.05 39.78
C LYS A 809 -22.80 9.18 40.10
N ASN A 810 -22.36 10.22 40.79
CA ASN A 810 -23.22 11.36 41.13
C ASN A 810 -23.46 12.27 39.90
N ALA A 811 -24.68 12.23 39.36
CA ALA A 811 -25.05 12.99 38.17
C ALA A 811 -24.96 14.52 38.34
N GLU A 812 -25.31 15.04 39.52
CA GLU A 812 -25.21 16.47 39.83
C GLU A 812 -23.75 16.93 39.85
N THR A 813 -22.84 16.09 40.36
CA THR A 813 -21.40 16.34 40.35
C THR A 813 -20.86 16.38 38.93
N ARG A 814 -21.22 15.40 38.07
CA ARG A 814 -20.86 15.41 36.65
C ARG A 814 -21.35 16.68 35.94
N GLN A 815 -22.58 17.09 36.19
CA GLN A 815 -23.16 18.31 35.63
C GLN A 815 -22.40 19.57 36.07
N LYS A 816 -22.16 19.73 37.39
CA LYS A 816 -21.42 20.86 37.95
C LYS A 816 -20.01 20.96 37.38
N VAL A 817 -19.29 19.84 37.31
CA VAL A 817 -17.93 19.75 36.74
C VAL A 817 -17.93 20.12 35.26
N PHE A 818 -18.86 19.58 34.47
CA PHE A 818 -18.97 19.89 33.05
C PHE A 818 -19.26 21.38 32.82
N MET A 819 -20.29 21.92 33.48
CA MET A 819 -20.67 23.32 33.32
C MET A 819 -19.56 24.27 33.78
N ALA A 820 -18.90 23.97 34.89
CA ALA A 820 -17.81 24.82 35.38
C ALA A 820 -16.59 24.77 34.44
N ASN A 821 -16.25 23.60 33.88
CA ASN A 821 -15.21 23.50 32.86
C ASN A 821 -15.55 24.29 31.58
N GLU A 822 -16.79 24.20 31.07
CA GLU A 822 -17.17 24.97 29.87
C GLU A 822 -17.15 26.49 30.10
N ASN A 823 -17.24 26.94 31.36
CA ASN A 823 -17.22 28.35 31.74
C ASN A 823 -15.88 28.83 32.34
N LYS A 824 -14.83 27.99 32.33
CA LYS A 824 -13.57 28.25 33.06
C LYS A 824 -12.73 29.43 32.54
N CYS A 825 -13.00 29.89 31.32
CA CYS A 825 -12.28 31.00 30.70
C CYS A 825 -13.23 32.02 30.06
N ASN A 826 -14.22 32.50 30.81
CA ASN A 826 -15.20 33.47 30.29
C ASN A 826 -14.59 34.78 29.77
N GLN A 827 -13.40 35.16 30.24
CA GLN A 827 -12.62 36.28 29.71
C GLN A 827 -12.30 36.12 28.21
N ASN A 828 -12.17 34.88 27.70
CA ASN A 828 -11.88 34.60 26.30
C ASN A 828 -13.07 34.85 25.36
N VAL A 829 -14.30 34.94 25.88
CA VAL A 829 -15.50 35.17 25.05
C VAL A 829 -15.41 36.52 24.31
N LYS A 830 -14.89 37.56 24.97
CA LYS A 830 -14.70 38.88 24.35
C LYS A 830 -13.63 38.84 23.25
N LEU A 831 -12.49 38.20 23.53
CA LEU A 831 -11.40 38.01 22.57
C LEU A 831 -11.88 37.27 21.31
N PHE A 832 -12.69 36.23 21.52
CA PHE A 832 -13.24 35.44 20.42
C PHE A 832 -14.20 36.24 19.52
N LYS A 833 -15.10 37.02 20.13
CA LYS A 833 -16.02 37.91 19.38
C LYS A 833 -15.26 38.94 18.55
N GLU A 834 -14.24 39.57 19.16
CA GLU A 834 -13.38 40.52 18.47
C GLU A 834 -12.65 39.87 17.28
N ALA A 835 -12.10 38.67 17.49
CA ALA A 835 -11.40 37.94 16.44
C ALA A 835 -12.29 37.58 15.24
N ILE A 836 -13.56 37.21 15.46
CA ILE A 836 -14.50 36.93 14.37
C ILE A 836 -14.73 38.17 13.51
N VAL A 837 -14.99 39.32 14.13
CA VAL A 837 -15.28 40.56 13.41
C VAL A 837 -14.07 41.01 12.60
N LEU A 838 -12.89 41.02 13.22
CA LEU A 838 -11.64 41.39 12.56
C LEU A 838 -11.31 40.48 11.37
N ARG A 839 -11.66 39.20 11.44
CA ARG A 839 -11.45 38.26 10.33
C ARG A 839 -12.35 38.48 9.14
N ASP A 840 -13.61 38.80 9.41
CA ASP A 840 -14.55 39.14 8.35
C ASP A 840 -14.12 40.45 7.67
N GLU A 841 -13.72 41.44 8.45
CA GLU A 841 -13.16 42.70 7.96
C GLU A 841 -11.90 42.46 7.09
N ALA A 842 -10.94 41.68 7.57
CA ALA A 842 -9.74 41.34 6.80
C ALA A 842 -10.04 40.62 5.47
N ALA A 843 -11.03 39.72 5.46
CA ALA A 843 -11.44 39.02 4.24
C ALA A 843 -12.08 39.98 3.22
N ARG A 844 -12.94 40.89 3.69
CA ARG A 844 -13.55 41.94 2.85
C ARG A 844 -12.52 42.88 2.25
N ILE A 845 -11.51 43.28 3.03
CA ILE A 845 -10.40 44.10 2.54
C ILE A 845 -9.62 43.39 1.41
N LEU A 846 -9.49 42.07 1.47
CA LEU A 846 -8.86 41.26 0.41
C LEU A 846 -9.78 41.00 -0.81
N GLY A 847 -11.01 41.55 -0.83
CA GLY A 847 -11.97 41.38 -1.92
C GLY A 847 -12.88 40.16 -1.81
N TYR A 848 -12.89 39.46 -0.67
CA TYR A 848 -13.81 38.33 -0.44
C TYR A 848 -15.13 38.81 0.20
N PRO A 849 -16.28 38.19 -0.11
CA PRO A 849 -17.57 38.58 0.49
C PRO A 849 -17.61 38.43 2.02
N ASP A 850 -16.96 37.38 2.54
CA ASP A 850 -16.88 37.05 3.96
C ASP A 850 -15.66 36.17 4.26
N HIS A 851 -15.37 35.97 5.55
CA HIS A 851 -14.28 35.10 5.97
C HIS A 851 -14.44 33.64 5.55
N ALA A 852 -15.68 33.13 5.48
CA ALA A 852 -15.93 31.73 5.13
C ALA A 852 -15.53 31.44 3.68
N THR A 853 -15.87 32.33 2.76
CA THR A 853 -15.54 32.27 1.33
C THR A 853 -14.02 32.31 1.13
N PHE A 854 -13.33 33.19 1.84
CA PHE A 854 -11.87 33.24 1.86
C PHE A 854 -11.23 31.91 2.30
N ARG A 855 -11.79 31.23 3.32
CA ARG A 855 -11.29 29.92 3.79
C ARG A 855 -11.66 28.75 2.87
N ILE A 856 -12.75 28.84 2.12
CA ILE A 856 -13.19 27.80 1.17
C ILE A 856 -12.30 27.78 -0.06
N GLU A 857 -11.88 28.94 -0.57
CA GLU A 857 -10.93 29.03 -1.69
C GLU A 857 -9.54 28.43 -1.34
N ASP A 858 -9.19 28.40 -0.05
CA ASP A 858 -7.95 27.80 0.47
C ASP A 858 -8.00 26.27 0.58
N LYS A 859 -9.19 25.66 0.62
CA LYS A 859 -9.36 24.21 0.81
C LYS A 859 -9.91 23.59 -0.47
N MET A 860 -9.52 22.34 -0.79
CA MET A 860 -9.95 21.60 -2.00
C MET A 860 -11.48 21.39 -2.14
N ALA A 861 -12.29 21.93 -1.23
CA ALA A 861 -13.73 21.99 -1.29
C ALA A 861 -14.26 22.76 -2.52
N LYS A 862 -13.53 23.77 -3.03
CA LYS A 862 -13.88 24.67 -4.16
C LYS A 862 -15.17 25.51 -3.99
N THR A 863 -16.21 24.96 -3.38
CA THR A 863 -17.49 25.62 -3.08
C THR A 863 -18.02 25.15 -1.72
N PRO A 864 -18.89 25.94 -1.06
CA PRO A 864 -19.67 25.48 0.10
C PRO A 864 -20.53 24.26 -0.22
N LYS A 865 -21.13 24.22 -1.41
CA LYS A 865 -22.02 23.14 -1.87
C LYS A 865 -21.34 21.77 -1.86
N THR A 866 -20.06 21.69 -2.21
CA THR A 866 -19.30 20.43 -2.17
C THR A 866 -19.17 19.90 -0.74
N VAL A 867 -18.90 20.79 0.22
CA VAL A 867 -18.78 20.44 1.65
C VAL A 867 -20.14 20.06 2.21
N ASP A 868 -21.18 20.81 1.89
CA ASP A 868 -22.55 20.53 2.32
C ASP A 868 -23.06 19.20 1.76
N ASN A 869 -22.72 18.88 0.52
CA ASN A 869 -23.05 17.59 -0.08
C ASN A 869 -22.33 16.43 0.63
N PHE A 870 -21.02 16.58 0.90
CA PHE A 870 -20.24 15.57 1.60
C PHE A 870 -20.72 15.36 3.04
N LEU A 871 -20.88 16.45 3.80
CA LEU A 871 -21.38 16.40 5.17
C LEU A 871 -22.84 15.95 5.23
N GLY A 872 -23.65 16.30 4.24
CA GLY A 872 -25.03 15.87 4.09
C GLY A 872 -25.14 14.37 3.85
N ASP A 873 -24.33 13.82 2.95
CA ASP A 873 -24.23 12.37 2.72
C ASP A 873 -23.74 11.63 3.97
N LEU A 874 -22.67 12.13 4.60
CA LEU A 874 -22.14 11.55 5.83
C LEU A 874 -23.18 11.58 6.96
N ARG A 875 -23.91 12.69 7.13
CA ARG A 875 -25.01 12.82 8.09
C ARG A 875 -26.12 11.81 7.80
N LYS A 876 -26.52 11.64 6.53
CA LYS A 876 -27.55 10.65 6.13
C LYS A 876 -27.13 9.23 6.50
N ARG A 877 -25.86 8.87 6.31
CA ARG A 877 -25.33 7.53 6.61
C ARG A 877 -25.18 7.28 8.11
N LEU A 878 -24.74 8.28 8.88
CA LEU A 878 -24.38 8.13 10.29
C LEU A 878 -25.53 8.45 11.27
N ALA A 879 -26.43 9.38 10.94
CA ALA A 879 -27.51 9.80 11.84
C ALA A 879 -28.42 8.66 12.31
N PRO A 880 -28.81 7.67 11.47
CA PRO A 880 -29.58 6.52 11.93
C PRO A 880 -28.83 5.64 12.94
N GLY A 881 -27.49 5.58 12.86
CA GLY A 881 -26.64 4.90 13.84
C GLY A 881 -26.60 5.65 15.16
N GLY A 882 -26.35 6.96 15.12
CA GLY A 882 -26.32 7.81 16.31
C GLY A 882 -27.66 7.87 17.06
N LEU A 883 -28.80 7.85 16.36
CA LEU A 883 -30.11 7.75 17.02
C LEU A 883 -30.29 6.44 17.78
N LYS A 884 -29.84 5.30 17.23
CA LYS A 884 -29.90 4.00 17.91
C LYS A 884 -29.02 3.97 19.15
N GLU A 885 -27.87 4.62 19.09
CA GLU A 885 -26.93 4.74 20.20
C GLU A 885 -27.48 5.65 21.31
N ILE A 886 -28.05 6.81 20.96
CA ILE A 886 -28.71 7.71 21.92
C ILE A 886 -29.85 7.01 22.66
N GLU A 887 -30.69 6.23 21.97
CA GLU A 887 -31.77 5.49 22.63
C GLU A 887 -31.24 4.44 23.62
N LYS A 888 -30.15 3.75 23.28
CA LYS A 888 -29.49 2.81 24.20
C LYS A 888 -28.91 3.53 25.43
N LEU A 889 -28.31 4.69 25.24
CA LEU A 889 -27.77 5.51 26.34
C LEU A 889 -28.88 6.08 27.23
N LYS A 890 -30.03 6.45 26.65
CA LYS A 890 -31.23 6.85 27.40
C LYS A 890 -31.82 5.69 28.20
N GLU A 891 -31.83 4.47 27.68
CA GLU A 891 -32.25 3.27 28.43
C GLU A 891 -31.35 3.04 29.65
N LEU A 892 -30.03 3.18 29.50
CA LEU A 892 -29.09 3.09 30.61
C LEU A 892 -29.33 4.18 31.65
N LYS A 893 -29.54 5.43 31.21
CA LYS A 893 -29.93 6.53 32.09
C LYS A 893 -31.25 6.25 32.82
N LYS A 894 -32.28 5.78 32.11
CA LYS A 894 -33.56 5.38 32.71
C LYS A 894 -33.38 4.35 33.83
N SER A 895 -32.49 3.38 33.61
CA SER A 895 -32.23 2.31 34.57
C SER A 895 -31.56 2.81 35.86
N GLU A 896 -30.83 3.93 35.80
CA GLU A 896 -30.17 4.54 36.96
C GLU A 896 -31.04 5.60 37.64
N THR A 897 -31.63 6.52 36.86
CA THR A 897 -32.27 7.73 37.39
C THR A 897 -33.80 7.72 37.31
N GLY A 898 -34.42 6.73 36.66
CA GLY A 898 -35.87 6.66 36.43
C GLY A 898 -36.39 7.62 35.34
N ASP A 899 -35.67 8.71 35.04
CA ASP A 899 -35.95 9.67 33.98
C ASP A 899 -34.94 9.55 32.82
N ALA A 900 -35.45 9.45 31.59
CA ALA A 900 -34.67 9.37 30.35
C ALA A 900 -35.05 10.46 29.33
N ASP A 901 -36.01 11.32 29.66
CA ASP A 901 -36.57 12.31 28.73
C ASP A 901 -35.54 13.40 28.42
N ARG A 902 -34.59 13.62 29.33
CA ARG A 902 -33.51 14.60 29.18
C ARG A 902 -32.16 13.93 29.19
N TYR A 903 -31.48 13.89 28.04
CA TYR A 903 -30.10 13.40 27.92
C TYR A 903 -29.19 14.56 27.51
N PHE A 904 -28.25 14.93 28.38
CA PHE A 904 -27.41 16.12 28.19
C PHE A 904 -25.96 15.74 27.85
N LEU A 905 -25.17 16.72 27.39
CA LEU A 905 -23.77 16.48 27.00
C LEU A 905 -22.90 15.93 28.15
N TRP A 906 -23.18 16.31 29.40
CA TRP A 906 -22.46 15.80 30.58
C TRP A 906 -22.84 14.37 30.96
N ASP A 907 -24.01 13.89 30.52
CA ASP A 907 -24.42 12.49 30.71
C ASP A 907 -23.60 11.57 29.80
N HIS A 908 -23.16 12.09 28.65
CA HIS A 908 -22.63 11.26 27.57
C HIS A 908 -21.45 10.39 27.97
N ARG A 909 -20.40 10.98 28.56
CA ARG A 909 -19.19 10.22 28.90
C ARG A 909 -19.42 9.14 29.93
N PHE A 910 -20.31 9.36 30.89
CA PHE A 910 -20.63 8.38 31.93
C PHE A 910 -21.41 7.20 31.34
N TYR A 911 -22.53 7.47 30.66
CA TYR A 911 -23.37 6.39 30.12
C TYR A 911 -22.73 5.68 28.93
N ASP A 912 -21.91 6.38 28.14
CA ASP A 912 -21.11 5.73 27.10
C ASP A 912 -20.07 4.79 27.72
N THR A 913 -19.35 5.23 28.75
CA THR A 913 -18.42 4.36 29.49
C THR A 913 -19.16 3.18 30.12
N LEU A 914 -20.31 3.40 30.75
CA LEU A 914 -21.14 2.35 31.33
C LEU A 914 -21.69 1.37 30.29
N MET A 915 -22.09 1.87 29.10
CA MET A 915 -22.49 1.06 27.96
C MET A 915 -21.31 0.20 27.50
N LEU A 916 -20.13 0.81 27.32
CA LEU A 916 -18.94 0.11 26.89
C LEU A 916 -18.50 -0.95 27.90
N GLU A 917 -18.61 -0.66 29.20
CA GLU A 917 -18.33 -1.62 30.24
C GLU A 917 -19.35 -2.75 30.26
N ARG A 918 -20.65 -2.45 30.26
CA ARG A 918 -21.69 -3.49 30.29
C ARG A 918 -21.72 -4.37 29.05
N ASP A 919 -21.55 -3.76 27.89
CA ASP A 919 -21.72 -4.45 26.61
C ASP A 919 -20.42 -5.01 26.05
N TYR A 920 -19.27 -4.44 26.42
CA TYR A 920 -17.97 -4.75 25.81
C TYR A 920 -16.81 -4.88 26.81
N GLN A 921 -17.03 -4.99 28.13
CA GLN A 921 -15.93 -5.30 29.06
C GLN A 921 -15.28 -6.63 28.68
N LEU A 922 -14.01 -6.53 28.31
CA LEU A 922 -13.05 -7.60 28.48
C LEU A 922 -12.43 -7.45 29.87
N ASP A 923 -12.29 -8.57 30.59
CA ASP A 923 -11.68 -8.62 31.91
C ASP A 923 -10.20 -8.19 31.81
N GLN A 924 -9.93 -6.94 32.18
CA GLN A 924 -8.61 -6.33 32.02
C GLN A 924 -7.54 -7.02 32.87
N ASN A 925 -7.91 -7.58 34.03
CA ASN A 925 -6.99 -8.33 34.88
C ASN A 925 -6.56 -9.63 34.20
N ARG A 926 -7.48 -10.31 33.53
CA ARG A 926 -7.15 -11.50 32.71
C ARG A 926 -6.34 -11.17 31.47
N ILE A 927 -6.52 -10.00 30.85
CA ILE A 927 -5.73 -9.61 29.68
C ILE A 927 -4.30 -9.19 30.08
N ALA A 928 -4.15 -8.50 31.22
CA ALA A 928 -2.85 -8.09 31.74
C ALA A 928 -1.92 -9.29 32.01
N GLU A 929 -2.45 -10.48 32.30
CA GLU A 929 -1.68 -11.73 32.41
C GLU A 929 -0.98 -12.15 31.11
N TYR A 930 -1.54 -11.78 29.94
CA TYR A 930 -0.97 -12.12 28.62
C TYR A 930 -0.08 -11.01 28.04
N PHE A 931 -0.19 -9.79 28.57
CA PHE A 931 0.56 -8.61 28.13
C PHE A 931 1.05 -7.84 29.36
N PRO A 932 2.10 -8.32 30.06
CA PRO A 932 2.67 -7.59 31.19
C PRO A 932 3.04 -6.18 30.72
N LEU A 933 2.39 -5.20 31.35
CA LEU A 933 2.40 -3.80 30.91
C LEU A 933 3.84 -3.25 30.86
N GLN A 934 4.63 -3.57 31.88
CA GLN A 934 6.03 -3.16 31.98
C GLN A 934 6.85 -3.70 30.80
N THR A 935 6.73 -5.00 30.50
CA THR A 935 7.43 -5.65 29.38
C THR A 935 7.00 -5.09 28.02
N SER A 936 5.72 -4.75 27.88
CA SER A 936 5.18 -4.16 26.64
C SER A 936 5.65 -2.72 26.44
N ILE A 937 5.72 -1.93 27.51
CA ILE A 937 6.25 -0.57 27.51
C ILE A 937 7.75 -0.60 27.25
N GLU A 938 8.52 -1.42 27.95
CA GLU A 938 9.96 -1.59 27.73
C GLU A 938 10.24 -2.04 26.29
N GLY A 939 9.47 -2.99 25.75
CA GLY A 939 9.60 -3.42 24.35
C GLY A 939 9.32 -2.31 23.35
N MET A 940 8.27 -1.51 23.55
CA MET A 940 7.99 -0.34 22.72
C MET A 940 9.09 0.71 22.83
N LEU A 941 9.50 1.07 24.05
CA LEU A 941 10.54 2.06 24.29
C LEU A 941 11.86 1.62 23.65
N ASN A 942 12.26 0.36 23.79
CA ASN A 942 13.46 -0.19 23.16
C ASN A 942 13.38 -0.15 21.61
N ILE A 943 12.22 -0.39 21.02
CA ILE A 943 12.00 -0.16 19.58
C ILE A 943 12.26 1.32 19.23
N PHE A 944 11.78 2.26 20.05
CA PHE A 944 12.06 3.69 19.85
C PHE A 944 13.53 4.05 20.08
N GLU A 945 14.21 3.47 21.07
CA GLU A 945 15.64 3.64 21.31
C GLU A 945 16.46 3.17 20.10
N GLN A 946 16.15 1.98 19.56
CA GLN A 946 16.85 1.43 18.40
C GLN A 946 16.59 2.19 17.11
N LEU A 947 15.35 2.62 16.88
CA LEU A 947 14.98 3.31 15.64
C LEU A 947 15.42 4.77 15.63
N PHE A 948 15.45 5.43 16.79
CA PHE A 948 15.67 6.88 16.88
C PHE A 948 16.91 7.29 17.69
N GLY A 949 17.69 6.32 18.21
CA GLY A 949 18.88 6.60 19.02
C GLY A 949 18.58 7.32 20.33
N LEU A 950 17.37 7.13 20.87
CA LEU A 950 16.94 7.70 22.15
C LEU A 950 17.38 6.81 23.31
N VAL A 951 17.37 7.36 24.53
CA VAL A 951 17.54 6.61 25.78
C VAL A 951 16.42 7.05 26.73
N PHE A 952 15.58 6.12 27.16
CA PHE A 952 14.51 6.37 28.12
C PHE A 952 14.97 5.94 29.51
N VAL A 953 15.03 6.91 30.42
CA VAL A 953 15.37 6.67 31.83
C VAL A 953 14.09 6.65 32.64
N GLU A 954 13.83 5.54 33.32
CA GLU A 954 12.70 5.43 34.24
C GLU A 954 13.01 6.19 35.53
N LEU A 955 12.29 7.30 35.78
CA LEU A 955 12.45 8.10 37.00
C LEU A 955 11.63 7.47 38.14
N LYS A 956 12.28 7.16 39.26
CA LYS A 956 11.65 6.58 40.46
C LYS A 956 11.98 7.36 41.73
N GLY A 957 11.04 7.39 42.67
CA GLY A 957 11.25 7.96 44.01
C GLY A 957 11.59 9.45 43.96
N LYS A 958 12.67 9.84 44.66
CA LYS A 958 13.08 11.25 44.80
C LYS A 958 13.38 11.95 43.46
N ASP A 959 13.78 11.21 42.43
CA ASP A 959 14.05 11.75 41.09
C ASP A 959 12.77 12.03 40.28
N ARG A 960 11.62 11.48 40.70
CA ARG A 960 10.29 11.79 40.15
C ARG A 960 9.66 12.98 40.85
N ASP A 961 9.96 13.15 42.14
CA ASP A 961 9.36 14.16 43.01
C ASP A 961 10.21 15.45 43.12
N ALA A 962 11.35 15.50 42.40
CA ALA A 962 12.20 16.67 42.17
C ALA A 962 11.80 17.37 40.87
#